data_AF-A0A7C1HLJ3-F1
#
_entry.id   AF-A0A7C1HLJ3-F1
#
_cell.length_a   1.000
_cell.length_b   1.000
_cell.length_c   1.000
_cell.angle_alpha   90.00
_cell.angle_beta   90.00
_cell.angle_gamma   90.00
#
_symmetry.space_group_name_H-M   'P 1'
#
loop_
_entity.id
_entity.type
_entity.pdbx_description
1 polymer ?
#
loop_
_entity_poly.entity_id
_entity_poly.type
_entity_poly.pdbx_seq_one_letter_code
_entity_poly.pdbx_strand_id
1 'polypeptide(L)'
;MEIVKKDLQGIEFRFFGPDSVRKLSVMEVSVPELYDQDGFPVEGGLMDPRLGVVDPGMRCRSCGGKVGHCPGHFGHIEFAKPVIHVRFGKKIYMWLSMACPSCGRVAVEKEARDIYEREFQRIDNEGTNSERAKLIRDIAKEAKKHSVCPHCGADKPAITYEKPTTYYQGEDKLTPVEVRENLEKIPDEDLFLLGVDSRAFRPEWAVMTSFLVPPVTVRPCITLETGERSEDDLTHKLVDIMRINLRLRENMASGAPAVIIEDLWELLQYHATTFIDNQVSGIPPARHRAGRILKGVVQRVKTKQGRFRRNLAGKRVNFSARTVVSPDARIGVDEVGIPDEIARDLTVSVYVTDENVEQMKEVIRRGPEALDGANYVIDDQGNRLRITDFNQETLAEQVAPGWMVDRHLKDGDVVLMNRQPSLHRMSLMGHRVRVLPGRTFRIHPSICAPYNADFDGDEMNLHDPQGEEARAEALELLGVRKNLRSPRFGGVIIGGWRTQISGLFLLTQKDTVLSREKAFQLIYDAGIEAELPSSKKEITGREIFSLLLPSDFNIRFKTKASKSGKVGEDDSEVVVKDGKLLKGVIDSSAVGSFGGRILDRIVQEYGPDFGTDFINKLAALGLLYLKMRGMTVSIEDFEIPEETHKEINQTLSKAKREVRNIIKKAEAGKLKSWPGMSMVETRESEIIHTLNKARDEAVRMVGDVLSPSNPAAIMAISGARGNLLNVALIAGAVGQQAIGGGRPKRGYYSSRTFPHFVKHDLGAESKGFVRSSYGSGLNPFEFFWVSASGREGLTDTGVKTPKSGYMYRRLSNALQDLKVEYDGTVRDSGGNIIQFLYGEDGIDVSMSDKGFINLDRLAELARGGDK
;
A
#
# COMPACT_ATOMS: atom_id res chain seq x y z
N MET A 1 -27.30 -32.22 -11.32
CA MET A 1 -26.44 -31.68 -12.40
C MET A 1 -25.11 -31.34 -11.76
N GLU A 2 -24.05 -32.10 -12.03
CA GLU A 2 -22.71 -31.63 -11.65
C GLU A 2 -22.44 -30.32 -12.41
N ILE A 3 -22.26 -29.23 -11.66
CA ILE A 3 -21.81 -27.98 -12.23
C ILE A 3 -20.35 -28.21 -12.60
N VAL A 4 -20.09 -28.54 -13.87
CA VAL A 4 -18.73 -28.62 -14.40
C VAL A 4 -18.12 -27.22 -14.35
N LYS A 5 -17.39 -26.94 -13.27
CA LYS A 5 -16.58 -25.72 -13.14
C LYS A 5 -15.33 -25.91 -13.98
N LYS A 6 -15.10 -25.01 -14.95
CA LYS A 6 -13.88 -24.95 -15.75
C LYS A 6 -13.06 -23.75 -15.32
N ASP A 7 -11.76 -23.95 -15.11
CA ASP A 7 -10.83 -22.87 -14.83
C ASP A 7 -10.24 -22.29 -16.13
N LEU A 8 -9.87 -21.01 -16.08
CA LEU A 8 -9.22 -20.32 -17.19
C LEU A 8 -7.73 -20.66 -17.22
N GLN A 9 -7.30 -21.48 -18.19
CA GLN A 9 -5.88 -21.81 -18.38
C GLN A 9 -5.05 -20.63 -18.91
N GLY A 10 -5.64 -19.78 -19.76
CA GLY A 10 -4.94 -18.68 -20.39
C GLY A 10 -5.85 -17.82 -21.26
N ILE A 11 -5.34 -16.69 -21.73
CA ILE A 11 -6.07 -15.75 -22.60
C ILE A 11 -5.20 -15.47 -23.83
N GLU A 12 -5.71 -15.84 -25.01
CA GLU A 12 -5.08 -15.50 -26.29
C GLU A 12 -5.71 -14.20 -26.83
N PHE A 13 -4.90 -13.14 -26.94
CA PHE A 13 -5.38 -11.86 -27.47
C PHE A 13 -5.40 -11.88 -28.99
N ARG A 14 -6.58 -11.65 -29.58
CA ARG A 14 -6.78 -11.48 -31.02
C ARG A 14 -7.46 -10.15 -31.31
N PHE A 15 -7.29 -9.67 -32.53
CA PHE A 15 -8.04 -8.51 -33.01
C PHE A 15 -9.25 -8.96 -33.81
N PHE A 16 -10.36 -8.28 -33.63
CA PHE A 16 -11.58 -8.59 -34.37
C PHE A 16 -11.51 -7.97 -35.76
N GLY A 17 -11.21 -8.80 -36.76
CA GLY A 17 -11.41 -8.44 -38.16
C GLY A 17 -12.90 -8.21 -38.50
N PRO A 18 -13.21 -7.67 -39.69
CA PRO A 18 -14.58 -7.28 -40.02
C PRO A 18 -15.61 -8.41 -39.95
N ASP A 19 -15.26 -9.60 -40.43
CA ASP A 19 -16.17 -10.75 -40.39
C ASP A 19 -16.41 -11.24 -38.96
N SER A 20 -15.39 -11.15 -38.10
CA SER A 20 -15.52 -11.46 -36.67
C SER A 20 -16.42 -10.44 -35.98
N VAL A 21 -16.29 -9.15 -36.30
CA VAL A 21 -17.18 -8.09 -35.78
C VAL A 21 -18.64 -8.37 -36.15
N ARG A 22 -18.92 -8.71 -37.42
CA ARG A 22 -20.27 -9.05 -37.89
C ARG A 22 -20.82 -10.30 -37.20
N LYS A 23 -20.01 -11.36 -37.07
CA LYS A 23 -20.41 -12.61 -36.40
C LYS A 23 -20.70 -12.43 -34.91
N LEU A 24 -19.97 -11.55 -34.22
CA LEU A 24 -20.18 -11.24 -32.81
C LEU A 24 -21.38 -10.32 -32.58
N SER A 25 -21.75 -9.55 -33.60
CA SER A 25 -22.80 -8.55 -33.52
C SER A 25 -24.18 -9.18 -33.68
N VAL A 26 -25.12 -8.78 -32.81
CA VAL A 26 -26.52 -9.23 -32.93
C VAL A 26 -27.33 -8.40 -33.91
N MET A 27 -26.85 -7.20 -34.26
CA MET A 27 -27.51 -6.30 -35.22
C MET A 27 -26.57 -5.21 -35.75
N GLU A 28 -26.86 -4.73 -36.95
CA GLU A 28 -26.32 -3.44 -37.42
C GLU A 28 -27.10 -2.30 -36.76
N VAL A 29 -26.38 -1.29 -36.27
CA VAL A 29 -26.95 -0.07 -35.71
C VAL A 29 -26.94 1.00 -36.80
N SER A 30 -28.11 1.38 -37.28
CA SER A 30 -28.29 2.27 -38.44
C SER A 30 -28.92 3.61 -38.09
N VAL A 31 -29.61 3.72 -36.94
CA VAL A 31 -30.39 4.89 -36.54
C VAL A 31 -29.66 5.67 -35.42
N PRO A 32 -29.33 6.97 -35.60
CA PRO A 32 -28.63 7.76 -34.59
C PRO A 32 -29.52 8.23 -33.43
N GLU A 33 -30.84 8.24 -33.61
CA GLU A 33 -31.82 8.55 -32.56
C GLU A 33 -31.80 7.48 -31.45
N LEU A 34 -31.89 7.92 -30.20
CA LEU A 34 -31.80 7.03 -29.03
C LEU A 34 -33.18 6.57 -28.55
N TYR A 35 -34.11 7.51 -28.42
CA TYR A 35 -35.48 7.28 -27.93
C TYR A 35 -36.50 7.97 -28.84
N ASP A 36 -37.71 7.41 -28.88
CA ASP A 36 -38.86 8.00 -29.54
C ASP A 36 -39.52 9.11 -28.67
N GLN A 37 -40.63 9.67 -29.15
CA GLN A 37 -41.36 10.74 -28.45
C GLN A 37 -41.98 10.26 -27.13
N ASP A 38 -42.25 8.96 -27.01
CA ASP A 38 -42.84 8.33 -25.82
C ASP A 38 -41.76 7.90 -24.81
N GLY A 39 -40.48 8.10 -25.14
CA GLY A 39 -39.34 7.78 -24.29
C GLY A 39 -38.88 6.32 -24.36
N PHE A 40 -39.38 5.54 -25.31
CA PHE A 40 -38.94 4.17 -25.55
C PHE A 40 -37.72 4.14 -26.48
N PRO A 41 -36.81 3.15 -26.32
CA PRO A 41 -35.67 3.02 -27.21
C PRO A 41 -36.08 2.78 -28.67
N VAL A 42 -35.46 3.52 -29.59
CA VAL A 42 -35.74 3.38 -31.03
C VAL A 42 -35.19 2.06 -31.56
N GLU A 43 -36.00 1.34 -32.34
CA GLU A 43 -35.55 0.12 -33.02
C GLU A 43 -34.48 0.44 -34.08
N GLY A 44 -33.39 -0.33 -34.12
CA GLY A 44 -32.25 -0.02 -35.00
C GLY A 44 -31.27 1.01 -34.44
N GLY A 45 -31.58 1.60 -33.27
CA GLY A 45 -30.76 2.61 -32.60
C GLY A 45 -29.77 2.07 -31.57
N LEU A 46 -28.98 2.96 -30.97
CA LEU A 46 -27.93 2.60 -30.00
C LEU A 46 -28.43 2.07 -28.65
N MET A 47 -29.72 2.25 -28.37
CA MET A 47 -30.40 1.79 -27.15
C MET A 47 -31.34 0.60 -27.41
N ASP A 48 -31.28 -0.02 -28.60
CA ASP A 48 -32.13 -1.14 -28.97
C ASP A 48 -32.04 -2.29 -27.93
N PRO A 49 -33.16 -2.83 -27.42
CA PRO A 49 -33.18 -3.90 -26.42
C PRO A 49 -32.46 -5.20 -26.84
N ARG A 50 -32.16 -5.39 -28.13
CA ARG A 50 -31.30 -6.47 -28.61
C ARG A 50 -29.86 -6.34 -28.11
N LEU A 51 -29.36 -5.11 -27.89
CA LEU A 51 -28.02 -4.83 -27.38
C LEU A 51 -27.90 -4.98 -25.85
N GLY A 52 -29.02 -5.21 -25.17
CA GLY A 52 -29.11 -5.38 -23.72
C GLY A 52 -30.16 -4.46 -23.09
N VAL A 53 -30.43 -4.66 -21.81
CA VAL A 53 -31.40 -3.87 -21.05
C VAL A 53 -30.79 -3.33 -19.76
N VAL A 54 -31.12 -2.08 -19.44
CA VAL A 54 -30.71 -1.39 -18.20
C VAL A 54 -31.90 -0.91 -17.38
N ASP A 55 -33.06 -0.70 -18.02
CA ASP A 55 -34.27 -0.25 -17.36
C ASP A 55 -35.01 -1.41 -16.66
N PRO A 56 -35.38 -1.28 -15.37
CA PRO A 56 -36.14 -2.30 -14.64
C PRO A 56 -37.46 -2.66 -15.35
N GLY A 57 -37.79 -3.95 -15.41
CA GLY A 57 -39.01 -4.44 -16.05
C GLY A 57 -38.86 -4.78 -17.54
N MET A 58 -37.83 -4.28 -18.22
CA MET A 58 -37.54 -4.68 -19.60
C MET A 58 -36.84 -6.04 -19.66
N ARG A 59 -37.07 -6.76 -20.77
CA ARG A 59 -36.36 -8.01 -21.10
C ARG A 59 -35.55 -7.82 -22.36
N CYS A 60 -34.34 -8.36 -22.38
CA CYS A 60 -33.51 -8.32 -23.57
C CYS A 60 -34.14 -9.16 -24.68
N ARG A 61 -34.23 -8.60 -25.89
CA ARG A 61 -34.79 -9.31 -27.05
C ARG A 61 -33.87 -10.40 -27.60
N SER A 62 -32.57 -10.36 -27.26
CA SER A 62 -31.58 -11.34 -27.74
C SER A 62 -31.43 -12.55 -26.80
N CYS A 63 -31.41 -12.35 -25.48
CA CYS A 63 -31.23 -13.45 -24.50
C CYS A 63 -32.42 -13.69 -23.57
N GLY A 64 -33.45 -12.84 -23.57
CA GLY A 64 -34.58 -12.93 -22.65
C GLY A 64 -34.28 -12.53 -21.19
N GLY A 65 -33.01 -12.27 -20.87
CA GLY A 65 -32.55 -11.88 -19.54
C GLY A 65 -33.11 -10.53 -19.08
N LYS A 66 -33.38 -10.42 -17.79
CA LYS A 66 -33.71 -9.16 -17.10
C LYS A 66 -32.43 -8.39 -16.74
N VAL A 67 -32.59 -7.16 -16.25
CA VAL A 67 -31.48 -6.38 -15.65
C VAL A 67 -30.76 -7.22 -14.59
N GLY A 68 -29.43 -7.21 -14.61
CA GLY A 68 -28.56 -8.00 -13.73
C GLY A 68 -28.25 -9.42 -14.23
N HIS A 69 -29.11 -10.01 -15.07
CA HIS A 69 -28.90 -11.35 -15.64
C HIS A 69 -28.50 -11.31 -17.12
N CYS A 70 -28.89 -10.26 -17.85
CA CYS A 70 -28.45 -10.05 -19.22
C CYS A 70 -26.96 -9.63 -19.23
N PRO A 71 -26.06 -10.37 -19.90
CA PRO A 71 -24.65 -10.00 -19.99
C PRO A 71 -24.41 -8.78 -20.91
N GLY A 72 -25.39 -8.44 -21.75
CA GLY A 72 -25.26 -7.46 -22.83
C GLY A 72 -24.78 -8.10 -24.14
N HIS A 73 -25.10 -7.47 -25.26
CA HIS A 73 -24.79 -7.98 -26.60
C HIS A 73 -24.20 -6.88 -27.49
N PHE A 74 -23.20 -7.24 -28.29
CA PHE A 74 -22.54 -6.28 -29.16
C PHE A 74 -23.39 -5.96 -30.38
N GLY A 75 -23.33 -4.70 -30.81
CA GLY A 75 -23.82 -4.25 -32.11
C GLY A 75 -22.65 -3.96 -33.04
N HIS A 76 -22.92 -3.57 -34.28
CA HIS A 76 -21.88 -3.05 -35.17
C HIS A 76 -22.39 -1.90 -36.03
N ILE A 77 -21.46 -1.05 -36.49
CA ILE A 77 -21.69 0.01 -37.47
C ILE A 77 -20.80 -0.31 -38.68
N GLU A 78 -21.37 -0.33 -39.87
CA GLU A 78 -20.58 -0.38 -41.11
C GLU A 78 -20.18 1.04 -41.52
N PHE A 79 -18.87 1.31 -41.61
CA PHE A 79 -18.40 2.61 -42.05
C PHE A 79 -18.61 2.78 -43.56
N ALA A 80 -19.07 3.97 -43.97
CA ALA A 80 -19.22 4.32 -45.37
C ALA A 80 -17.86 4.41 -46.11
N LYS A 81 -16.79 4.75 -45.38
CA LYS A 81 -15.40 4.65 -45.85
C LYS A 81 -14.47 4.14 -44.74
N PRO A 82 -13.35 3.47 -45.07
CA PRO A 82 -12.43 2.91 -44.08
C PRO A 82 -11.83 3.97 -43.14
N VAL A 83 -11.60 3.60 -41.88
CA VAL A 83 -11.10 4.50 -40.83
C VAL A 83 -9.86 3.90 -40.17
N ILE A 84 -8.78 4.67 -40.07
CA ILE A 84 -7.52 4.22 -39.46
C ILE A 84 -7.68 4.14 -37.94
N HIS A 85 -7.33 3.00 -37.35
CA HIS A 85 -7.32 2.86 -35.90
C HIS A 85 -6.09 3.58 -35.30
N VAL A 86 -6.32 4.72 -34.62
CA VAL A 86 -5.28 5.65 -34.13
C VAL A 86 -4.12 4.99 -33.35
N ARG A 87 -4.36 3.91 -32.60
CA ARG A 87 -3.30 3.23 -31.83
C ARG A 87 -2.32 2.44 -32.69
N PHE A 88 -2.73 2.04 -33.89
CA PHE A 88 -1.85 1.38 -34.84
C PHE A 88 -1.13 2.39 -35.74
N GLY A 89 -1.31 3.70 -35.54
CA GLY A 89 -0.77 4.74 -36.42
C GLY A 89 0.73 4.57 -36.74
N LYS A 90 1.55 4.37 -35.69
CA LYS A 90 3.00 4.11 -35.84
C LYS A 90 3.33 2.73 -36.41
N LYS A 91 2.48 1.72 -36.18
CA LYS A 91 2.68 0.35 -36.66
C LYS A 91 2.35 0.25 -38.15
N ILE A 92 1.26 0.85 -38.59
CA ILE A 92 0.91 1.02 -40.01
C ILE A 92 2.06 1.72 -40.75
N TYR A 93 2.60 2.82 -40.21
CA TYR A 93 3.78 3.47 -40.79
C TYR A 93 4.96 2.50 -40.96
N MET A 94 5.25 1.70 -39.92
CA MET A 94 6.32 0.71 -39.95
C MET A 94 6.06 -0.34 -41.04
N TRP A 95 4.85 -0.91 -41.11
CA TRP A 95 4.49 -1.94 -42.09
C TRP A 95 4.51 -1.41 -43.53
N LEU A 96 3.90 -0.25 -43.79
CA LEU A 96 3.95 0.41 -45.10
C LEU A 96 5.38 0.73 -45.54
N SER A 97 6.26 1.09 -44.60
CA SER A 97 7.66 1.35 -44.91
C SER A 97 8.47 0.08 -45.21
N MET A 98 7.99 -1.09 -44.80
CA MET A 98 8.66 -2.38 -44.98
C MET A 98 8.19 -3.11 -46.23
N ALA A 99 6.89 -3.09 -46.51
CA ALA A 99 6.29 -3.76 -47.66
C ALA A 99 6.48 -2.98 -48.96
N CYS A 100 6.55 -3.69 -50.08
CA CYS A 100 6.49 -3.09 -51.42
C CYS A 100 5.04 -2.77 -51.80
N PRO A 101 4.70 -1.53 -52.23
CA PRO A 101 3.33 -1.19 -52.65
C PRO A 101 2.81 -2.02 -53.83
N SER A 102 3.71 -2.47 -54.71
CA SER A 102 3.35 -3.23 -55.92
C SER A 102 3.15 -4.72 -55.64
N CYS A 103 4.08 -5.39 -54.98
CA CYS A 103 4.02 -6.85 -54.78
C CYS A 103 3.63 -7.30 -53.35
N GLY A 104 3.52 -6.39 -52.37
CA GLY A 104 3.16 -6.71 -50.99
C GLY A 104 4.23 -7.44 -50.17
N ARG A 105 5.27 -8.00 -50.79
CA ARG A 105 6.39 -8.64 -50.08
C ARG A 105 7.16 -7.63 -49.24
N VAL A 106 7.67 -8.08 -48.09
CA VAL A 106 8.58 -7.29 -47.27
C VAL A 106 9.91 -7.15 -48.00
N ALA A 107 10.43 -5.93 -48.12
CA ALA A 107 11.62 -5.64 -48.93
C ALA A 107 12.93 -6.10 -48.25
N VAL A 108 13.10 -7.42 -48.12
CA VAL A 108 14.26 -8.08 -47.52
C VAL A 108 14.76 -9.15 -48.49
N GLU A 109 16.07 -9.27 -48.65
CA GLU A 109 16.67 -10.28 -49.53
C GLU A 109 16.41 -11.70 -49.01
N LYS A 110 16.36 -12.67 -49.91
CA LYS A 110 16.02 -14.06 -49.55
C LYS A 110 16.99 -14.66 -48.52
N GLU A 111 18.28 -14.36 -48.65
CA GLU A 111 19.31 -14.83 -47.70
C GLU A 111 19.10 -14.24 -46.30
N ALA A 112 18.79 -12.95 -46.22
CA ALA A 112 18.50 -12.28 -44.95
C ALA A 112 17.21 -12.80 -44.30
N ARG A 113 16.17 -13.10 -45.11
CA ARG A 113 14.92 -13.71 -44.64
C ARG A 113 15.18 -15.04 -43.93
N ASP A 114 15.97 -15.92 -44.53
CA ASP A 114 16.29 -17.23 -43.95
C ASP A 114 17.06 -17.11 -42.63
N ILE A 115 17.92 -16.10 -42.50
CA ILE A 115 18.64 -15.78 -41.25
C ILE A 115 17.64 -15.32 -40.18
N TYR A 116 16.74 -14.39 -40.53
CA TYR A 116 15.76 -13.87 -39.59
C TYR A 116 14.78 -14.93 -39.10
N GLU A 117 14.37 -15.86 -39.96
CA GLU A 117 13.51 -16.98 -39.57
C GLU A 117 14.16 -17.87 -38.50
N ARG A 118 15.45 -18.20 -38.66
CA ARG A 118 16.20 -18.97 -37.64
C ARG A 118 16.33 -18.20 -36.32
N GLU A 119 16.58 -16.90 -36.38
CA GLU A 119 16.65 -16.06 -35.18
C GLU A 119 15.30 -15.99 -34.45
N PHE A 120 14.17 -15.91 -35.17
CA PHE A 120 12.85 -15.97 -34.53
C PHE A 120 12.61 -17.32 -33.84
N GLN A 121 12.98 -18.44 -34.46
CA GLN A 121 12.87 -19.76 -33.84
C GLN A 121 13.71 -19.87 -32.56
N ARG A 122 14.94 -19.33 -32.58
CA ARG A 122 15.80 -19.27 -31.39
C ARG A 122 15.16 -18.43 -30.28
N ILE A 123 14.64 -17.25 -30.63
CA ILE A 123 14.01 -16.33 -29.66
C ILE A 123 12.73 -16.93 -29.08
N ASP A 124 11.94 -17.66 -29.87
CA ASP A 124 10.70 -18.26 -29.39
C ASP A 124 10.93 -19.43 -28.43
N ASN A 125 12.10 -20.08 -28.49
CA ASN A 125 12.48 -21.13 -27.55
C ASN A 125 13.18 -20.61 -26.29
N GLU A 126 14.10 -19.65 -26.44
CA GLU A 126 15.04 -19.26 -25.36
C GLU A 126 15.14 -17.75 -25.14
N GLY A 127 14.55 -16.94 -26.02
CA GLY A 127 14.73 -15.50 -26.03
C GLY A 127 13.68 -14.74 -25.24
N THR A 128 13.89 -13.42 -25.18
CA THR A 128 12.96 -12.51 -24.50
C THR A 128 12.12 -11.69 -25.47
N ASN A 129 10.97 -11.19 -25.00
CA ASN A 129 10.15 -10.24 -25.76
C ASN A 129 10.93 -8.98 -26.20
N SER A 130 11.96 -8.59 -25.45
CA SER A 130 12.83 -7.45 -25.79
C SER A 130 13.72 -7.76 -27.00
N GLU A 131 14.27 -8.97 -27.06
CA GLU A 131 15.05 -9.44 -28.21
C GLU A 131 14.18 -9.52 -29.46
N ARG A 132 12.97 -10.08 -29.34
CA ARG A 132 11.98 -10.11 -30.44
C ARG A 132 11.69 -8.71 -30.98
N ALA A 133 11.46 -7.73 -30.10
CA ALA A 133 11.20 -6.35 -30.48
C ALA A 133 12.42 -5.62 -31.06
N LYS A 134 13.65 -6.04 -30.69
CA LYS A 134 14.89 -5.53 -31.31
C LYS A 134 15.02 -6.07 -32.73
N LEU A 135 14.83 -7.37 -32.93
CA LEU A 135 14.91 -8.02 -34.25
C LEU A 135 13.94 -7.38 -35.25
N ILE A 136 12.67 -7.20 -34.89
CA ILE A 136 11.67 -6.54 -35.76
C ILE A 136 12.09 -5.12 -36.14
N ARG A 137 12.73 -4.37 -35.23
CA ARG A 137 13.22 -3.01 -35.54
C ARG A 137 14.40 -3.03 -36.50
N ASP A 138 15.26 -4.04 -36.42
CA ASP A 138 16.41 -4.17 -37.30
C ASP A 138 15.98 -4.61 -38.71
N ILE A 139 15.03 -5.55 -38.82
CA ILE A 139 14.35 -5.88 -40.09
C ILE A 139 13.70 -4.63 -40.69
N ALA A 140 13.00 -3.83 -39.88
CA ALA A 140 12.37 -2.60 -40.35
C ALA A 140 13.37 -1.54 -40.85
N LYS A 141 14.59 -1.48 -40.28
CA LYS A 141 15.65 -0.60 -40.79
C LYS A 141 16.22 -1.11 -42.11
N GLU A 142 16.41 -2.42 -42.23
CA GLU A 142 16.90 -3.03 -43.46
C GLU A 142 15.93 -2.82 -44.61
N ALA A 143 14.66 -3.15 -44.42
CA ALA A 143 13.64 -3.00 -45.45
C ALA A 143 13.44 -1.54 -45.92
N LYS A 144 13.77 -0.56 -45.06
CA LYS A 144 13.75 0.87 -45.40
C LYS A 144 14.91 1.33 -46.28
N LYS A 145 16.04 0.60 -46.30
CA LYS A 145 17.20 0.95 -47.14
C LYS A 145 16.95 0.70 -48.62
N HIS A 146 16.11 -0.28 -48.95
CA HIS A 146 15.78 -0.63 -50.31
C HIS A 146 14.80 0.39 -50.91
N SER A 147 15.28 1.21 -51.85
CA SER A 147 14.47 2.11 -52.70
C SER A 147 13.86 1.39 -53.90
N VAL A 148 14.39 0.22 -54.27
CA VAL A 148 13.87 -0.68 -55.29
C VAL A 148 13.58 -2.04 -54.64
N CYS A 149 12.42 -2.63 -54.93
CA CYS A 149 12.01 -3.89 -54.32
C CYS A 149 12.90 -5.06 -54.78
N PRO A 150 13.50 -5.84 -53.86
CA PRO A 150 14.35 -6.98 -54.21
C PRO A 150 13.57 -8.16 -54.82
N HIS A 151 12.23 -8.16 -54.76
CA HIS A 151 11.39 -9.25 -55.28
C HIS A 151 10.82 -8.98 -56.67
N CYS A 152 10.26 -7.78 -56.91
CA CYS A 152 9.60 -7.45 -58.18
C CYS A 152 10.28 -6.34 -58.99
N GLY A 153 11.36 -5.74 -58.48
CA GLY A 153 12.08 -4.67 -59.17
C GLY A 153 11.34 -3.32 -59.27
N ALA A 154 10.17 -3.19 -58.65
CA ALA A 154 9.41 -1.94 -58.64
C ALA A 154 10.01 -0.90 -57.67
N ASP A 155 9.83 0.38 -57.98
CA ASP A 155 10.21 1.47 -57.09
C ASP A 155 9.43 1.44 -55.78
N LYS A 156 10.14 1.62 -54.68
CA LYS A 156 9.61 1.69 -53.32
C LYS A 156 9.84 3.10 -52.78
N PRO A 157 8.92 4.04 -53.04
CA PRO A 157 9.03 5.40 -52.54
C PRO A 157 9.00 5.44 -51.01
N ALA A 158 9.67 6.44 -50.45
CA ALA A 158 9.75 6.63 -49.00
C ALA A 158 8.38 7.03 -48.43
N ILE A 159 8.00 6.40 -47.33
CA ILE A 159 6.80 6.77 -46.57
C ILE A 159 7.17 7.80 -45.50
N THR A 160 6.38 8.86 -45.37
CA THR A 160 6.43 9.78 -44.23
C THR A 160 5.16 9.65 -43.39
N TYR A 161 5.26 9.92 -42.08
CA TYR A 161 4.17 9.78 -41.13
C TYR A 161 3.97 11.06 -40.36
N GLU A 162 2.82 11.70 -40.60
CA GLU A 162 2.34 12.83 -39.83
C GLU A 162 1.33 12.33 -38.79
N LYS A 163 1.62 12.62 -37.52
CA LYS A 163 0.79 12.14 -36.42
C LYS A 163 -0.57 12.85 -36.45
N PRO A 164 -1.68 12.14 -36.14
CA PRO A 164 -1.71 10.78 -35.59
C PRO A 164 -2.11 9.67 -36.58
N THR A 165 -2.59 10.00 -37.78
CA THR A 165 -3.16 9.02 -38.74
C THR A 165 -2.91 9.37 -40.21
N THR A 166 -2.01 10.29 -40.53
CA THR A 166 -1.77 10.74 -41.90
C THR A 166 -0.44 10.18 -42.42
N TYR A 167 -0.44 9.68 -43.66
CA TYR A 167 0.73 9.08 -44.30
C TYR A 167 0.92 9.69 -45.68
N TYR A 168 2.18 9.87 -46.10
CA TYR A 168 2.51 10.29 -47.45
C TYR A 168 3.47 9.30 -48.09
N GLN A 169 3.30 9.07 -49.38
CA GLN A 169 4.19 8.28 -50.23
C GLN A 169 4.88 9.24 -51.19
N GLY A 170 6.12 9.63 -50.88
CA GLY A 170 6.71 10.81 -51.53
C GLY A 170 5.98 12.09 -51.12
N GLU A 171 5.41 12.81 -52.09
CA GLU A 171 4.60 14.02 -51.87
C GLU A 171 3.09 13.74 -51.79
N ASP A 172 2.64 12.55 -52.22
CA ASP A 172 1.23 12.20 -52.30
C ASP A 172 0.68 11.71 -50.95
N LYS A 173 -0.46 12.26 -50.52
CA LYS A 173 -1.17 11.83 -49.29
C LYS A 173 -1.88 10.51 -49.55
N LEU A 174 -1.58 9.49 -48.76
CA LEU A 174 -2.28 8.20 -48.83
C LEU A 174 -3.63 8.29 -48.11
N THR A 175 -4.68 7.92 -48.83
CA THR A 175 -6.03 7.73 -48.28
C THR A 175 -6.08 6.44 -47.45
N PRO A 176 -7.00 6.35 -46.46
CA PRO A 176 -7.19 5.11 -45.70
C PRO A 176 -7.52 3.88 -46.57
N VAL A 177 -8.12 4.09 -47.76
CA VAL A 177 -8.39 3.02 -48.73
C VAL A 177 -7.07 2.48 -49.30
N GLU A 178 -6.21 3.34 -49.83
CA GLU A 178 -4.91 2.96 -50.38
C GLU A 178 -4.01 2.33 -49.31
N VAL A 179 -4.04 2.86 -48.08
CA VAL A 179 -3.33 2.26 -46.94
C VAL A 179 -3.79 0.82 -46.71
N ARG A 180 -5.11 0.57 -46.74
CA ARG A 180 -5.66 -0.77 -46.53
C ARG A 180 -5.27 -1.71 -47.68
N GLU A 181 -5.43 -1.28 -48.92
CA GLU A 181 -5.08 -2.07 -50.11
C GLU A 181 -3.61 -2.48 -50.10
N ASN A 182 -2.71 -1.58 -49.72
CA ASN A 182 -1.29 -1.87 -49.61
C ASN A 182 -0.97 -2.88 -48.50
N LEU A 183 -1.70 -2.84 -47.39
CA LEU A 183 -1.53 -3.79 -46.29
C LEU A 183 -2.13 -5.17 -46.60
N GLU A 184 -3.23 -5.22 -47.35
CA GLU A 184 -3.92 -6.46 -47.73
C GLU A 184 -3.08 -7.32 -48.69
N LYS A 185 -2.27 -6.69 -49.54
CA LYS A 185 -1.33 -7.39 -50.46
C LYS A 185 -0.26 -8.21 -49.74
N ILE A 186 -0.02 -7.99 -48.45
CA ILE A 186 1.04 -8.66 -47.70
C ILE A 186 0.66 -10.14 -47.48
N PRO A 187 1.47 -11.10 -47.97
CA PRO A 187 1.18 -12.53 -47.79
C PRO A 187 1.40 -12.97 -46.33
N ASP A 188 0.65 -13.98 -45.89
CA ASP A 188 0.75 -14.54 -44.53
C ASP A 188 2.18 -14.99 -44.18
N GLU A 189 2.91 -15.50 -45.18
CA GLU A 189 4.31 -15.94 -45.07
C GLU A 189 5.26 -14.82 -44.66
N ASP A 190 4.92 -13.55 -44.89
CA ASP A 190 5.79 -12.41 -44.59
C ASP A 190 5.39 -11.71 -43.27
N LEU A 191 4.27 -12.08 -42.65
CA LEU A 191 3.75 -11.41 -41.45
C LEU A 191 4.65 -11.56 -40.22
N PHE A 192 5.37 -12.68 -40.09
CA PHE A 192 6.29 -12.87 -38.97
C PHE A 192 7.43 -11.84 -38.98
N LEU A 193 7.88 -11.40 -40.17
CA LEU A 193 8.88 -10.34 -40.34
C LEU A 193 8.37 -8.98 -39.83
N LEU A 194 7.05 -8.77 -39.88
CA LEU A 194 6.37 -7.58 -39.33
C LEU A 194 6.11 -7.70 -37.81
N GLY A 195 6.39 -8.87 -37.22
CA GLY A 195 6.06 -9.21 -35.84
C GLY A 195 4.56 -9.45 -35.63
N VAL A 196 3.87 -10.02 -36.62
CA VAL A 196 2.44 -10.27 -36.62
C VAL A 196 2.19 -11.78 -36.74
N ASP A 197 1.28 -12.33 -35.91
CA ASP A 197 0.78 -13.71 -36.05
C ASP A 197 -0.50 -13.70 -36.90
N SER A 198 -0.48 -14.44 -38.02
CA SER A 198 -1.58 -14.52 -38.99
C SER A 198 -2.90 -15.00 -38.38
N ARG A 199 -2.85 -15.81 -37.31
CA ARG A 199 -4.05 -16.34 -36.64
C ARG A 199 -4.72 -15.31 -35.74
N ALA A 200 -3.96 -14.33 -35.26
CA ALA A 200 -4.41 -13.36 -34.27
C ALA A 200 -4.70 -11.98 -34.88
N PHE A 201 -3.96 -11.60 -35.94
CA PHE A 201 -4.01 -10.27 -36.51
C PHE A 201 -3.59 -10.25 -37.98
N ARG A 202 -4.32 -9.51 -38.81
CA ARG A 202 -3.89 -9.14 -40.16
C ARG A 202 -3.71 -7.61 -40.25
N PRO A 203 -2.63 -7.08 -40.87
CA PRO A 203 -2.32 -5.65 -40.89
C PRO A 203 -3.45 -4.75 -41.40
N GLU A 204 -4.19 -5.19 -42.41
CA GLU A 204 -5.33 -4.48 -43.00
C GLU A 204 -6.48 -4.25 -42.01
N TRP A 205 -6.61 -5.08 -40.96
CA TRP A 205 -7.62 -4.89 -39.91
C TRP A 205 -7.36 -3.64 -39.05
N ALA A 206 -6.13 -3.09 -39.08
CA ALA A 206 -5.83 -1.80 -38.47
C ALA A 206 -6.59 -0.64 -39.14
N VAL A 207 -7.07 -0.83 -40.38
CA VAL A 207 -7.98 0.08 -41.07
C VAL A 207 -9.40 -0.50 -40.99
N MET A 208 -10.16 0.03 -40.05
CA MET A 208 -11.50 -0.45 -39.70
C MET A 208 -12.49 -0.15 -40.82
N THR A 209 -13.20 -1.17 -41.29
CA THR A 209 -14.38 -1.03 -42.15
C THR A 209 -15.67 -1.21 -41.37
N SER A 210 -15.67 -2.13 -40.40
CA SER A 210 -16.76 -2.31 -39.44
C SER A 210 -16.31 -1.89 -38.04
N PHE A 211 -17.20 -1.28 -37.28
CA PHE A 211 -16.94 -0.82 -35.92
C PHE A 211 -17.82 -1.53 -34.91
N LEU A 212 -17.22 -2.13 -33.89
CA LEU A 212 -17.95 -2.86 -32.86
C LEU A 212 -18.58 -1.87 -31.87
N VAL A 213 -19.90 -1.95 -31.71
CA VAL A 213 -20.67 -1.12 -30.76
C VAL A 213 -20.80 -1.85 -29.43
N PRO A 214 -20.31 -1.28 -28.32
CA PRO A 214 -20.42 -1.93 -27.02
C PRO A 214 -21.88 -2.03 -26.55
N PRO A 215 -22.22 -3.10 -25.79
CA PRO A 215 -23.55 -3.31 -25.24
C PRO A 215 -24.06 -2.14 -24.41
N VAL A 216 -25.39 -2.04 -24.27
CA VAL A 216 -26.05 -1.03 -23.44
C VAL A 216 -25.67 -1.18 -21.97
N THR A 217 -25.43 -2.41 -21.50
CA THR A 217 -24.99 -2.70 -20.12
C THR A 217 -23.65 -2.05 -19.74
N VAL A 218 -22.80 -1.74 -20.73
CA VAL A 218 -21.50 -1.06 -20.53
C VAL A 218 -21.61 0.46 -20.67
N ARG A 219 -22.73 0.95 -21.21
CA ARG A 219 -23.05 2.37 -21.45
C ARG A 219 -24.37 2.76 -20.76
N PRO A 220 -24.49 2.60 -19.43
CA PRO A 220 -25.75 2.89 -18.74
C PRO A 220 -26.06 4.39 -18.76
N CYS A 221 -27.33 4.73 -18.91
CA CYS A 221 -27.81 6.09 -18.67
C CYS A 221 -27.97 6.35 -17.17
N ILE A 222 -27.72 7.58 -16.74
CA ILE A 222 -27.91 8.02 -15.35
C ILE A 222 -29.11 8.96 -15.33
N THR A 223 -30.12 8.66 -14.54
CA THR A 223 -31.21 9.60 -14.26
C THR A 223 -30.74 10.62 -13.22
N LEU A 224 -30.81 11.91 -13.57
CA LEU A 224 -30.52 13.00 -12.65
C LEU A 224 -31.69 13.18 -11.66
N GLU A 225 -31.46 13.89 -10.55
CA GLU A 225 -32.50 14.22 -9.57
C GLU A 225 -33.67 15.01 -10.18
N THR A 226 -33.41 15.72 -11.28
CA THR A 226 -34.42 16.43 -12.08
C THR A 226 -35.34 15.50 -12.88
N GLY A 227 -35.07 14.18 -12.90
CA GLY A 227 -35.76 13.20 -13.73
C GLY A 227 -35.23 13.11 -15.16
N GLU A 228 -34.30 13.98 -15.57
CA GLU A 228 -33.69 13.95 -16.90
C GLU A 228 -32.68 12.81 -17.04
N ARG A 229 -32.66 12.15 -18.20
CA ARG A 229 -31.66 11.13 -18.53
C ARG A 229 -30.36 11.78 -19.00
N SER A 230 -29.27 11.49 -18.31
CA SER A 230 -27.91 11.81 -18.74
C SER A 230 -27.27 10.57 -19.36
N GLU A 231 -26.98 10.67 -20.66
CA GLU A 231 -26.39 9.58 -21.43
C GLU A 231 -24.90 9.41 -21.17
N ASP A 232 -24.42 8.19 -21.40
CA ASP A 232 -23.01 7.85 -21.24
C ASP A 232 -22.12 8.54 -22.29
N ASP A 233 -20.90 8.92 -21.89
CA ASP A 233 -19.93 9.59 -22.79
C ASP A 233 -19.64 8.79 -24.08
N LEU A 234 -19.66 7.45 -24.02
CA LEU A 234 -19.48 6.60 -25.21
C LEU A 234 -20.70 6.64 -26.11
N THR A 235 -21.91 6.65 -25.55
CA THR A 235 -23.17 6.79 -26.30
C THR A 235 -23.15 8.10 -27.11
N HIS A 236 -22.79 9.21 -26.47
CA HIS A 236 -22.64 10.50 -27.15
C HIS A 236 -21.69 10.44 -28.35
N LYS A 237 -20.50 9.84 -28.18
CA LYS A 237 -19.54 9.69 -29.28
C LYS A 237 -20.02 8.74 -30.38
N LEU A 238 -20.74 7.68 -30.04
CA LEU A 238 -21.31 6.76 -31.02
C LEU A 238 -22.39 7.46 -31.87
N VAL A 239 -23.23 8.30 -31.26
CA VAL A 239 -24.20 9.13 -32.00
C VAL A 239 -23.49 10.03 -33.00
N ASP A 240 -22.41 10.71 -32.60
CA ASP A 240 -21.62 11.55 -33.51
C ASP A 240 -21.05 10.73 -34.69
N ILE A 241 -20.49 9.55 -34.40
CA ILE A 241 -19.95 8.62 -35.42
C ILE A 241 -21.06 8.20 -36.39
N MET A 242 -22.24 7.84 -35.88
CA MET A 242 -23.35 7.40 -36.72
C MET A 242 -23.89 8.52 -37.60
N ARG A 243 -24.07 9.74 -37.04
CA ARG A 243 -24.56 10.90 -37.80
C ARG A 243 -23.62 11.25 -38.95
N ILE A 244 -22.31 11.30 -38.68
CA ILE A 244 -21.35 11.64 -39.74
C ILE A 244 -21.23 10.53 -40.78
N ASN A 245 -21.32 9.26 -40.35
CA ASN A 245 -21.29 8.11 -41.24
C ASN A 245 -22.50 8.06 -42.18
N LEU A 246 -23.69 8.34 -41.66
CA LEU A 246 -24.92 8.44 -42.45
C LEU A 246 -24.84 9.59 -43.45
N ARG A 247 -24.43 10.78 -42.99
CA ARG A 247 -24.25 11.96 -43.85
C ARG A 247 -23.24 11.70 -44.96
N LEU A 248 -22.13 11.02 -44.66
CA LEU A 248 -21.13 10.63 -45.66
C LEU A 248 -21.73 9.70 -46.72
N ARG A 249 -22.50 8.69 -46.29
CA ARG A 249 -23.19 7.75 -47.19
C ARG A 249 -24.20 8.44 -48.12
N GLU A 250 -25.01 9.36 -47.58
CA GLU A 250 -26.00 10.12 -48.35
C GLU A 250 -25.35 11.08 -49.37
N ASN A 251 -24.28 11.78 -48.97
CA ASN A 251 -23.56 12.70 -49.86
C ASN A 251 -22.83 11.95 -50.98
N MET A 252 -22.28 10.77 -50.69
CA MET A 252 -21.71 9.89 -51.71
C MET A 252 -22.78 9.39 -52.69
N ALA A 253 -23.95 8.97 -52.20
CA ALA A 253 -25.05 8.52 -53.05
C ALA A 253 -25.64 9.65 -53.91
N SER A 254 -25.61 10.89 -53.41
CA SER A 254 -26.10 12.09 -54.11
C SER A 254 -25.10 12.68 -55.11
N GLY A 255 -23.89 12.11 -55.23
CA GLY A 255 -22.85 12.62 -56.14
C GLY A 255 -22.21 13.94 -55.71
N ALA A 256 -22.06 14.18 -54.40
CA ALA A 256 -21.44 15.39 -53.88
C ALA A 256 -19.95 15.54 -54.33
N PRO A 257 -19.43 16.78 -54.43
CA PRO A 257 -18.02 17.03 -54.75
C PRO A 257 -17.03 16.32 -53.82
N ALA A 258 -15.89 15.90 -54.36
CA ALA A 258 -14.86 15.15 -53.63
C ALA A 258 -14.37 15.85 -52.34
N VAL A 259 -14.20 17.18 -52.37
CA VAL A 259 -13.79 17.98 -51.20
C VAL A 259 -14.74 17.80 -50.01
N ILE A 260 -16.06 17.77 -50.27
CA ILE A 260 -17.07 17.60 -49.21
C ILE A 260 -16.99 16.18 -48.64
N ILE A 261 -16.77 15.18 -49.51
CA ILE A 261 -16.64 13.78 -49.09
C ILE A 261 -15.37 13.60 -48.23
N GLU A 262 -14.26 14.25 -48.61
CA GLU A 262 -13.02 14.24 -47.85
C GLU A 262 -13.17 14.90 -46.48
N ASP A 263 -13.79 16.08 -46.39
CA ASP A 263 -14.05 16.77 -45.12
C ASP A 263 -14.91 15.92 -44.17
N LEU A 264 -15.98 15.30 -44.70
CA LEU A 264 -16.85 14.40 -43.92
C LEU A 264 -16.09 13.14 -43.47
N TRP A 265 -15.18 12.63 -44.30
CA TRP A 265 -14.35 11.48 -43.98
C TRP A 265 -13.31 11.80 -42.89
N GLU A 266 -12.66 12.96 -42.95
CA GLU A 266 -11.76 13.42 -41.88
C GLU A 266 -12.52 13.64 -40.56
N LEU A 267 -13.76 14.13 -40.63
CA LEU A 267 -14.60 14.27 -39.44
C LEU A 267 -15.04 12.91 -38.85
N LEU A 268 -15.30 11.91 -39.70
CA LEU A 268 -15.51 10.53 -39.27
C LEU A 268 -14.27 9.95 -38.59
N GLN A 269 -13.08 10.15 -39.17
CA GLN A 269 -11.80 9.77 -38.59
C GLN A 269 -11.58 10.43 -37.22
N TYR A 270 -11.92 11.71 -37.08
CA TYR A 270 -11.87 12.44 -35.81
C TYR A 270 -12.81 11.82 -34.74
N HIS A 271 -14.06 11.53 -35.09
CA HIS A 271 -15.03 10.97 -34.15
C HIS A 271 -14.67 9.55 -33.70
N ALA A 272 -14.22 8.70 -34.62
CA ALA A 272 -13.71 7.36 -34.27
C ALA A 272 -12.44 7.44 -33.40
N THR A 273 -11.53 8.36 -33.72
CA THR A 273 -10.30 8.56 -32.94
C THR A 273 -10.60 8.99 -31.51
N THR A 274 -11.47 10.00 -31.34
CA THR A 274 -11.83 10.52 -30.02
C THR A 274 -12.68 9.54 -29.19
N PHE A 275 -13.41 8.62 -29.83
CA PHE A 275 -14.06 7.50 -29.13
C PHE A 275 -13.04 6.52 -28.54
N ILE A 276 -12.01 6.14 -29.31
CA ILE A 276 -10.97 5.22 -28.86
C ILE A 276 -10.08 5.90 -27.80
N ASP A 277 -9.53 7.06 -28.14
CA ASP A 277 -8.66 7.86 -27.28
C ASP A 277 -8.89 9.36 -27.48
N ASN A 278 -9.55 10.00 -26.51
CA ASN A 278 -9.80 11.43 -26.51
C ASN A 278 -8.63 12.29 -25.97
N GLN A 279 -7.44 11.71 -25.77
CA GLN A 279 -6.24 12.39 -25.27
C GLN A 279 -5.06 12.27 -26.24
N VAL A 280 -5.36 12.03 -27.54
CA VAL A 280 -4.35 11.97 -28.59
C VAL A 280 -3.76 13.36 -28.84
N SER A 281 -2.44 13.44 -28.93
CA SER A 281 -1.73 14.69 -29.25
C SER A 281 -2.04 15.13 -30.69
N GLY A 282 -2.31 16.42 -30.89
CA GLY A 282 -2.62 17.00 -32.20
C GLY A 282 -4.09 16.95 -32.60
N ILE A 283 -4.95 16.33 -31.79
CA ILE A 283 -6.41 16.30 -32.00
C ILE A 283 -7.10 17.10 -30.88
N PRO A 284 -8.03 18.02 -31.19
CA PRO A 284 -8.79 18.72 -30.17
C PRO A 284 -9.67 17.73 -29.37
N PRO A 285 -9.70 17.80 -28.03
CA PRO A 285 -10.49 16.86 -27.24
C PRO A 285 -11.98 17.12 -27.44
N ALA A 286 -12.74 16.06 -27.71
CA ALA A 286 -14.19 16.11 -27.77
C ALA A 286 -14.78 16.44 -26.39
N ARG A 287 -15.72 17.38 -26.35
CA ARG A 287 -16.34 17.90 -25.13
C ARG A 287 -17.85 17.75 -25.20
N HIS A 288 -18.46 17.57 -24.04
CA HIS A 288 -19.89 17.75 -23.85
C HIS A 288 -20.27 19.23 -24.07
N ARG A 289 -21.56 19.51 -24.31
CA ARG A 289 -22.07 20.90 -24.44
C ARG A 289 -21.72 21.80 -23.26
N ALA A 290 -21.60 21.20 -22.07
CA ALA A 290 -21.20 21.86 -20.83
C ALA A 290 -19.66 22.06 -20.67
N GLY A 291 -18.86 21.81 -21.72
CA GLY A 291 -17.40 22.00 -21.70
C GLY A 291 -16.58 20.86 -21.08
N ARG A 292 -17.22 19.89 -20.41
CA ARG A 292 -16.58 18.68 -19.85
C ARG A 292 -15.97 17.82 -20.95
N ILE A 293 -14.71 17.40 -20.79
CA ILE A 293 -14.05 16.47 -21.73
C ILE A 293 -14.67 15.07 -21.59
N LEU A 294 -15.06 14.48 -22.72
CA LEU A 294 -15.64 13.14 -22.77
C LEU A 294 -14.58 12.07 -22.52
N LYS A 295 -14.96 10.98 -21.84
CA LYS A 295 -14.07 9.83 -21.59
C LYS A 295 -14.30 8.72 -22.61
N GLY A 296 -13.38 8.62 -23.57
CA GLY A 296 -13.29 7.49 -24.50
C GLY A 296 -12.84 6.18 -23.84
N VAL A 297 -12.68 5.13 -24.65
CA VAL A 297 -12.38 3.76 -24.19
C VAL A 297 -11.07 3.71 -23.40
N VAL A 298 -9.99 4.32 -23.91
CA VAL A 298 -8.69 4.30 -23.22
C VAL A 298 -8.76 4.99 -21.86
N GLN A 299 -9.46 6.11 -21.74
CA GLN A 299 -9.57 6.87 -20.49
C GLN A 299 -10.26 6.03 -19.39
N ARG A 300 -11.24 5.20 -19.77
CA ARG A 300 -11.94 4.27 -18.86
C ARG A 300 -11.02 3.16 -18.35
N VAL A 301 -9.98 2.81 -19.09
CA VAL A 301 -9.09 1.69 -18.77
C VAL A 301 -7.81 2.16 -18.04
N LYS A 302 -7.11 3.15 -18.60
CA LYS A 302 -5.74 3.54 -18.21
C LYS A 302 -5.63 4.40 -16.94
N THR A 303 -6.66 5.19 -16.64
CA THR A 303 -6.57 6.24 -15.61
C THR A 303 -6.49 5.67 -14.18
N LYS A 304 -6.11 6.49 -13.19
CA LYS A 304 -6.11 6.07 -11.76
C LYS A 304 -7.50 5.61 -11.30
N GLN A 305 -8.55 6.25 -11.84
CA GLN A 305 -9.96 5.92 -11.61
C GLN A 305 -10.51 4.93 -12.66
N GLY A 306 -9.65 4.39 -13.52
CA GLY A 306 -10.01 3.44 -14.56
C GLY A 306 -10.20 2.02 -14.04
N ARG A 307 -10.71 1.14 -14.91
CA ARG A 307 -11.13 -0.23 -14.56
C ARG A 307 -10.03 -1.06 -13.90
N PHE A 308 -8.81 -1.06 -14.45
CA PHE A 308 -7.72 -1.88 -13.89
C PHE A 308 -7.39 -1.52 -12.44
N ARG A 309 -7.24 -0.23 -12.12
CA ARG A 309 -6.79 0.21 -10.79
C ARG A 309 -7.91 0.26 -9.74
N ARG A 310 -9.13 0.59 -10.14
CA ARG A 310 -10.25 0.82 -9.21
C ARG A 310 -11.20 -0.37 -9.07
N ASN A 311 -11.31 -1.21 -10.09
CA ASN A 311 -12.31 -2.27 -10.15
C ASN A 311 -11.70 -3.67 -10.26
N LEU A 312 -10.45 -3.82 -10.71
CA LEU A 312 -9.81 -5.14 -10.82
C LEU A 312 -8.76 -5.34 -9.73
N ALA A 313 -7.70 -4.52 -9.72
CA ALA A 313 -6.60 -4.64 -8.75
C ALA A 313 -7.01 -4.26 -7.32
N GLY A 314 -8.09 -3.50 -7.15
CA GLY A 314 -8.70 -3.20 -5.87
C GLY A 314 -10.20 -3.07 -6.06
N LYS A 315 -10.98 -3.48 -5.06
CA LYS A 315 -12.44 -3.38 -5.04
C LYS A 315 -12.88 -2.93 -3.65
N ARG A 316 -14.10 -2.42 -3.56
CA ARG A 316 -14.80 -2.35 -2.27
C ARG A 316 -15.31 -3.75 -1.97
N VAL A 317 -15.14 -4.16 -0.72
CA VAL A 317 -15.56 -5.48 -0.23
C VAL A 317 -16.75 -5.32 0.70
N ASN A 318 -17.55 -6.36 0.81
CA ASN A 318 -18.61 -6.48 1.81
C ASN A 318 -18.01 -7.01 3.12
N PHE A 319 -18.85 -7.19 4.16
CA PHE A 319 -18.46 -7.76 5.46
C PHE A 319 -17.25 -7.04 6.08
N SER A 320 -17.34 -5.71 6.12
CA SER A 320 -16.29 -4.86 6.66
C SER A 320 -16.88 -3.74 7.51
N ALA A 321 -16.18 -3.37 8.58
CA ALA A 321 -16.53 -2.26 9.46
C ALA A 321 -15.33 -1.33 9.67
N ARG A 322 -15.59 -0.09 10.10
CA ARG A 322 -14.57 0.91 10.37
C ARG A 322 -15.01 1.80 11.52
N THR A 323 -14.18 1.93 12.55
CA THR A 323 -14.42 2.84 13.68
C THR A 323 -13.09 3.23 14.34
N VAL A 324 -13.17 4.16 15.30
CA VAL A 324 -12.07 4.65 16.12
C VAL A 324 -11.51 3.52 17.00
N VAL A 325 -10.20 3.51 17.22
CA VAL A 325 -9.56 2.56 18.14
C VAL A 325 -9.37 3.14 19.54
N SER A 326 -9.47 2.26 20.55
CA SER A 326 -9.23 2.59 21.96
C SER A 326 -8.33 1.54 22.62
N PRO A 327 -7.49 1.91 23.59
CA PRO A 327 -6.60 0.98 24.27
C PRO A 327 -7.37 0.13 25.28
N ASP A 328 -7.12 -1.18 25.31
CA ASP A 328 -7.57 -2.07 26.39
C ASP A 328 -6.49 -3.10 26.73
N ALA A 329 -5.89 -2.97 27.91
CA ALA A 329 -4.82 -3.87 28.36
C ALA A 329 -5.33 -5.14 29.06
N ARG A 330 -6.65 -5.35 29.14
CA ARG A 330 -7.26 -6.53 29.78
C ARG A 330 -7.69 -7.61 28.78
N ILE A 331 -7.72 -7.27 27.50
CA ILE A 331 -7.94 -8.25 26.42
C ILE A 331 -6.59 -8.84 26.00
N GLY A 332 -6.61 -10.03 25.40
CA GLY A 332 -5.41 -10.65 24.85
C GLY A 332 -4.80 -9.80 23.74
N VAL A 333 -3.48 -9.88 23.55
CA VAL A 333 -2.78 -9.17 22.47
C VAL A 333 -3.20 -9.63 21.07
N ASP A 334 -3.73 -10.84 20.94
CA ASP A 334 -4.33 -11.42 19.74
C ASP A 334 -5.85 -11.25 19.66
N GLU A 335 -6.46 -10.61 20.66
CA GLU A 335 -7.89 -10.30 20.69
C GLU A 335 -8.16 -8.87 20.20
N VAL A 336 -9.34 -8.67 19.61
CA VAL A 336 -9.90 -7.36 19.28
C VAL A 336 -11.28 -7.20 19.90
N GLY A 337 -11.47 -6.12 20.64
CA GLY A 337 -12.77 -5.75 21.18
C GLY A 337 -13.66 -5.19 20.08
N ILE A 338 -14.82 -5.82 19.84
CA ILE A 338 -15.80 -5.40 18.83
C ILE A 338 -17.08 -4.88 19.51
N PRO A 339 -17.61 -3.72 19.09
CA PRO A 339 -18.92 -3.23 19.48
C PRO A 339 -20.06 -4.21 19.21
N ASP A 340 -21.04 -4.26 20.11
CA ASP A 340 -22.26 -5.07 19.99
C ASP A 340 -23.11 -4.72 18.75
N GLU A 341 -23.14 -3.44 18.35
CA GLU A 341 -23.80 -3.01 17.10
C GLU A 341 -23.11 -3.66 15.87
N ILE A 342 -21.77 -3.67 15.82
CA ILE A 342 -21.01 -4.23 14.69
C ILE A 342 -21.10 -5.76 14.69
N ALA A 343 -21.10 -6.39 15.87
CA ALA A 343 -21.20 -7.84 16.01
C ALA A 343 -22.52 -8.40 15.46
N ARG A 344 -23.63 -7.64 15.57
CA ARG A 344 -24.94 -8.00 15.04
C ARG A 344 -25.08 -7.77 13.53
N ASP A 345 -24.44 -6.72 13.01
CA ASP A 345 -24.50 -6.37 11.59
C ASP A 345 -23.64 -7.30 10.72
N LEU A 346 -22.43 -7.59 11.19
CA LEU A 346 -21.54 -8.53 10.53
C LEU A 346 -21.98 -9.95 10.90
N THR A 347 -21.92 -10.86 9.91
CA THR A 347 -22.39 -12.24 10.10
C THR A 347 -21.40 -13.22 9.51
N VAL A 348 -21.27 -14.35 10.18
CA VAL A 348 -20.43 -15.47 9.81
C VAL A 348 -21.34 -16.56 9.25
N SER A 349 -21.21 -16.86 7.96
CA SER A 349 -21.89 -18.01 7.37
C SER A 349 -21.29 -19.33 7.90
N VAL A 350 -22.12 -20.15 8.54
CA VAL A 350 -21.77 -21.47 9.10
C VAL A 350 -22.61 -22.55 8.43
N TYR A 351 -21.96 -23.61 7.96
CA TYR A 351 -22.65 -24.80 7.48
C TYR A 351 -23.24 -25.58 8.64
N VAL A 352 -24.51 -25.95 8.51
CA VAL A 352 -25.18 -26.83 9.46
C VAL A 352 -24.69 -28.25 9.22
N THR A 353 -24.13 -28.85 10.25
CA THR A 353 -23.67 -30.25 10.30
C THR A 353 -24.43 -30.99 11.40
N ASP A 354 -24.33 -32.32 11.41
CA ASP A 354 -24.93 -33.13 12.46
C ASP A 354 -24.43 -32.76 13.87
N GLU A 355 -23.21 -32.23 13.98
CA GLU A 355 -22.59 -31.84 15.25
C GLU A 355 -23.06 -30.48 15.78
N ASN A 356 -23.34 -29.52 14.89
CA ASN A 356 -23.67 -28.14 15.29
C ASN A 356 -25.15 -27.77 15.11
N VAL A 357 -25.98 -28.66 14.56
CA VAL A 357 -27.38 -28.36 14.23
C VAL A 357 -28.17 -27.84 15.41
N GLU A 358 -28.06 -28.46 16.59
CA GLU A 358 -28.80 -28.03 17.78
C GLU A 358 -28.37 -26.64 18.25
N GLN A 359 -27.07 -26.30 18.13
CA GLN A 359 -26.58 -24.96 18.42
C GLN A 359 -27.14 -23.95 17.41
N MET A 360 -27.19 -24.30 16.12
CA MET A 360 -27.71 -23.41 15.08
C MET A 360 -29.21 -23.18 15.24
N LYS A 361 -29.99 -24.19 15.65
CA LYS A 361 -31.40 -24.03 16.00
C LYS A 361 -31.59 -23.02 17.13
N GLU A 362 -30.79 -23.10 18.18
CA GLU A 362 -30.86 -22.16 19.30
C GLU A 362 -30.53 -20.72 18.85
N VAL A 363 -29.48 -20.56 18.05
CA VAL A 363 -29.08 -19.25 17.49
C VAL A 363 -30.19 -18.65 16.62
N ILE A 364 -30.88 -19.45 15.81
CA ILE A 364 -32.02 -18.99 15.01
C ILE A 364 -33.18 -18.57 15.91
N ARG A 365 -33.50 -19.34 16.96
CA ARG A 365 -34.59 -19.01 17.90
C ARG A 365 -34.36 -17.70 18.65
N ARG A 366 -33.11 -17.34 18.92
CA ARG A 366 -32.76 -16.05 19.54
C ARG A 366 -33.07 -14.85 18.65
N GLY A 367 -33.14 -15.07 17.33
CA GLY A 367 -33.54 -14.05 16.36
C GLY A 367 -32.45 -13.01 16.05
N PRO A 368 -32.77 -11.96 15.26
CA PRO A 368 -31.80 -10.98 14.77
C PRO A 368 -31.43 -9.88 15.79
N GLU A 369 -32.20 -9.71 16.87
CA GLU A 369 -31.96 -8.66 17.87
C GLU A 369 -31.01 -9.07 18.99
N ALA A 370 -30.87 -10.37 19.25
CA ALA A 370 -29.94 -10.91 20.23
C ALA A 370 -28.48 -10.68 19.79
N LEU A 371 -27.52 -10.72 20.73
CA LEU A 371 -26.10 -10.54 20.44
C LEU A 371 -25.46 -11.77 19.76
N ASP A 372 -26.01 -12.94 20.06
CA ASP A 372 -25.56 -14.26 19.63
C ASP A 372 -26.67 -14.98 18.83
N GLY A 373 -27.36 -14.17 18.02
CA GLY A 373 -28.45 -14.59 17.14
C GLY A 373 -28.01 -14.76 15.69
N ALA A 374 -28.99 -14.67 14.77
CA ALA A 374 -28.75 -14.78 13.33
C ALA A 374 -29.69 -13.90 12.51
N ASN A 375 -29.22 -13.50 11.34
CA ASN A 375 -29.98 -12.61 10.44
C ASN A 375 -30.61 -13.37 9.26
N TYR A 376 -29.96 -14.42 8.77
CA TYR A 376 -30.41 -15.16 7.59
C TYR A 376 -30.14 -16.66 7.71
N VAL A 377 -30.96 -17.44 7.01
CA VAL A 377 -30.75 -18.86 6.75
C VAL A 377 -30.72 -19.07 5.24
N ILE A 378 -29.85 -19.95 4.76
CA ILE A 378 -29.78 -20.35 3.36
C ILE A 378 -30.10 -21.84 3.31
N ASP A 379 -31.16 -22.19 2.58
CA ASP A 379 -31.55 -23.59 2.40
C ASP A 379 -30.62 -24.35 1.45
N ASP A 380 -30.84 -25.65 1.30
CA ASP A 380 -30.10 -26.54 0.40
C ASP A 380 -30.25 -26.17 -1.09
N GLN A 381 -31.29 -25.42 -1.45
CA GLN A 381 -31.53 -24.89 -2.79
C GLN A 381 -30.83 -23.54 -3.04
N GLY A 382 -30.26 -22.93 -2.01
CA GLY A 382 -29.59 -21.64 -2.06
C GLY A 382 -30.53 -20.44 -1.91
N ASN A 383 -31.77 -20.64 -1.48
CA ASN A 383 -32.68 -19.55 -1.16
C ASN A 383 -32.28 -18.91 0.17
N ARG A 384 -31.99 -17.61 0.13
CA ARG A 384 -31.66 -16.83 1.32
C ARG A 384 -32.94 -16.30 1.99
N LEU A 385 -33.29 -16.87 3.13
CA LEU A 385 -34.44 -16.53 3.94
C LEU A 385 -34.02 -15.61 5.08
N ARG A 386 -34.74 -14.49 5.27
CA ARG A 386 -34.49 -13.56 6.38
C ARG A 386 -35.18 -14.06 7.64
N ILE A 387 -34.45 -14.08 8.76
CA ILE A 387 -35.00 -14.40 10.08
C ILE A 387 -35.72 -13.16 10.63
N THR A 388 -36.91 -13.38 11.16
CA THR A 388 -37.80 -12.39 11.78
C THR A 388 -38.50 -13.03 12.96
N ASP A 389 -39.03 -12.22 13.88
CA ASP A 389 -39.72 -12.71 15.07
C ASP A 389 -40.89 -13.66 14.75
N PHE A 390 -41.49 -13.53 13.56
CA PHE A 390 -42.62 -14.35 13.13
C PHE A 390 -42.24 -15.74 12.57
N ASN A 391 -41.04 -15.88 12.00
CA ASN A 391 -40.64 -17.11 11.29
C ASN A 391 -39.48 -17.86 11.96
N GLN A 392 -38.86 -17.29 13.00
CA GLN A 392 -37.68 -17.86 13.64
C GLN A 392 -37.91 -19.27 14.21
N GLU A 393 -39.05 -19.54 14.86
CA GLU A 393 -39.36 -20.88 15.40
C GLU A 393 -39.53 -21.91 14.28
N THR A 394 -40.28 -21.56 13.24
CA THR A 394 -40.49 -22.44 12.09
C THR A 394 -39.19 -22.72 11.34
N LEU A 395 -38.33 -21.72 11.15
CA LEU A 395 -37.02 -21.89 10.51
C LEU A 395 -36.07 -22.75 11.36
N ALA A 396 -36.10 -22.61 12.68
CA ALA A 396 -35.29 -23.43 13.57
C ALA A 396 -35.73 -24.91 13.54
N GLU A 397 -37.01 -25.20 13.37
CA GLU A 397 -37.49 -26.58 13.20
C GLU A 397 -37.10 -27.19 11.85
N GLN A 398 -37.05 -26.37 10.79
CA GLN A 398 -36.75 -26.81 9.43
C GLN A 398 -35.25 -26.96 9.16
N VAL A 399 -34.39 -26.25 9.90
CA VAL A 399 -32.94 -26.29 9.68
C VAL A 399 -32.42 -27.71 9.82
N ALA A 400 -31.69 -28.14 8.79
CA ALA A 400 -31.15 -29.49 8.67
C ALA A 400 -29.70 -29.43 8.15
N PRO A 401 -28.91 -30.52 8.33
CA PRO A 401 -27.57 -30.62 7.77
C PRO A 401 -27.56 -30.31 6.26
N GLY A 402 -26.60 -29.49 5.82
CA GLY A 402 -26.50 -29.00 4.46
C GLY A 402 -27.06 -27.58 4.24
N TRP A 403 -27.83 -27.05 5.18
CA TRP A 403 -28.22 -25.64 5.20
C TRP A 403 -27.06 -24.76 5.69
N MET A 404 -27.17 -23.44 5.53
CA MET A 404 -26.24 -22.47 6.11
C MET A 404 -26.98 -21.45 6.97
N VAL A 405 -26.33 -20.99 8.04
CA VAL A 405 -26.86 -19.95 8.93
C VAL A 405 -25.88 -18.78 8.98
N ASP A 406 -26.37 -17.58 8.67
CA ASP A 406 -25.62 -16.31 8.82
C ASP A 406 -25.81 -15.81 10.26
N ARG A 407 -25.00 -16.34 11.18
CA ARG A 407 -25.03 -15.95 12.61
C ARG A 407 -24.21 -14.70 12.88
N HIS A 408 -24.53 -13.97 13.95
CA HIS A 408 -23.73 -12.83 14.42
C HIS A 408 -22.31 -13.25 14.82
N LEU A 409 -21.38 -12.29 14.89
CA LEU A 409 -20.04 -12.56 15.41
C LEU A 409 -20.10 -12.87 16.90
N LYS A 410 -19.32 -13.88 17.30
CA LYS A 410 -19.17 -14.28 18.70
C LYS A 410 -17.71 -14.24 19.13
N ASP A 411 -17.51 -14.31 20.44
CA ASP A 411 -16.17 -14.43 21.02
C ASP A 411 -15.41 -15.62 20.43
N GLY A 412 -14.16 -15.37 20.03
CA GLY A 412 -13.27 -16.36 19.43
C GLY A 412 -13.34 -16.47 17.90
N ASP A 413 -14.29 -15.82 17.23
CA ASP A 413 -14.33 -15.74 15.76
C ASP A 413 -13.07 -15.03 15.22
N VAL A 414 -12.68 -15.37 13.99
CA VAL A 414 -11.46 -14.84 13.36
C VAL A 414 -11.81 -13.66 12.46
N VAL A 415 -11.18 -12.52 12.72
CA VAL A 415 -11.36 -11.29 11.92
C VAL A 415 -10.01 -10.73 11.50
N LEU A 416 -9.98 -9.98 10.40
CA LEU A 416 -8.79 -9.30 9.94
C LEU A 416 -8.85 -7.81 10.30
N MET A 417 -7.88 -7.35 11.08
CA MET A 417 -7.73 -5.94 11.43
C MET A 417 -6.64 -5.28 10.59
N ASN A 418 -6.97 -4.09 10.05
CA ASN A 418 -6.10 -3.32 9.17
C ASN A 418 -6.04 -1.84 9.57
N ARG A 419 -4.83 -1.28 9.66
CA ARG A 419 -4.63 0.18 9.72
C ARG A 419 -4.02 0.69 8.42
N GLN A 420 -4.68 1.67 7.82
CA GLN A 420 -4.18 2.36 6.63
C GLN A 420 -3.31 3.57 7.04
N PRO A 421 -2.20 3.85 6.33
CA PRO A 421 -1.68 3.14 5.15
C PRO A 421 -0.99 1.81 5.52
N SER A 422 -1.24 0.77 4.73
CA SER A 422 -0.60 -0.54 4.92
C SER A 422 0.82 -0.52 4.35
N LEU A 423 1.83 -0.34 5.20
CA LEU A 423 3.24 -0.18 4.80
C LEU A 423 3.98 -1.50 4.65
N HIS A 424 3.54 -2.52 5.37
CA HIS A 424 4.12 -3.86 5.39
C HIS A 424 3.03 -4.88 5.71
N ARG A 425 3.31 -6.18 5.51
CA ARG A 425 2.30 -7.25 5.72
C ARG A 425 1.63 -7.21 7.11
N MET A 426 2.40 -6.84 8.15
CA MET A 426 1.93 -6.76 9.54
C MET A 426 0.92 -5.62 9.80
N SER A 427 0.65 -4.76 8.81
CA SER A 427 -0.41 -3.75 8.92
C SER A 427 -1.81 -4.37 8.74
N LEU A 428 -1.89 -5.65 8.37
CA LEU A 428 -3.07 -6.50 8.31
C LEU A 428 -2.76 -7.79 9.09
N MET A 429 -3.51 -8.09 10.15
CA MET A 429 -3.32 -9.31 10.93
C MET A 429 -4.67 -9.91 11.34
N GLY A 430 -4.68 -11.22 11.56
CA GLY A 430 -5.81 -11.96 12.11
C GLY A 430 -5.88 -11.81 13.63
N HIS A 431 -7.05 -11.47 14.13
CA HIS A 431 -7.40 -11.33 15.55
C HIS A 431 -8.57 -12.23 15.89
N ARG A 432 -8.71 -12.54 17.17
CA ARG A 432 -9.90 -13.18 17.74
C ARG A 432 -10.87 -12.13 18.25
N VAL A 433 -12.15 -12.30 17.93
CA VAL A 433 -13.20 -11.39 18.38
C VAL A 433 -13.41 -11.52 19.87
N ARG A 434 -13.62 -10.37 20.50
CA ARG A 434 -14.22 -10.26 21.83
C ARG A 434 -15.30 -9.19 21.80
N VAL A 435 -16.55 -9.57 21.94
CA VAL A 435 -17.69 -8.66 21.87
C VAL A 435 -17.79 -7.90 23.18
N LEU A 436 -17.74 -6.56 23.10
CA LEU A 436 -17.71 -5.69 24.26
C LEU A 436 -18.65 -4.49 24.03
N PRO A 437 -19.32 -3.99 25.08
CA PRO A 437 -20.23 -2.85 24.95
C PRO A 437 -19.45 -1.59 24.58
N GLY A 438 -19.94 -0.78 23.65
CA GLY A 438 -19.29 0.47 23.25
C GLY A 438 -19.39 0.72 21.74
N ARG A 439 -18.55 1.62 21.21
CA ARG A 439 -18.58 2.00 19.78
C ARG A 439 -17.20 2.03 19.10
N THR A 440 -16.17 1.61 19.81
CA THR A 440 -14.77 1.64 19.36
C THR A 440 -14.22 0.23 19.24
N PHE A 441 -13.26 0.05 18.34
CA PHE A 441 -12.45 -1.17 18.37
C PHE A 441 -11.45 -1.08 19.52
N ARG A 442 -11.39 -2.13 20.36
CA ARG A 442 -10.42 -2.17 21.46
C ARG A 442 -9.24 -3.03 21.07
N ILE A 443 -8.04 -2.50 21.24
CA ILE A 443 -6.80 -3.23 20.95
C ILE A 443 -5.85 -3.15 22.14
N HIS A 444 -5.08 -4.23 22.33
CA HIS A 444 -4.07 -4.26 23.37
C HIS A 444 -2.90 -3.31 23.04
N PRO A 445 -2.46 -2.40 23.93
CA PRO A 445 -1.42 -1.41 23.61
C PRO A 445 -0.09 -1.96 23.07
N SER A 446 0.25 -3.22 23.40
CA SER A 446 1.45 -3.90 22.87
C SER A 446 1.41 -4.16 21.36
N ILE A 447 0.22 -4.18 20.74
CA ILE A 447 0.02 -4.43 19.29
C ILE A 447 0.08 -3.14 18.45
N CYS A 448 0.23 -1.98 19.08
CA CYS A 448 0.22 -0.69 18.38
C CYS A 448 1.41 -0.52 17.41
N ALA A 449 2.57 -1.10 17.73
CA ALA A 449 3.78 -0.94 16.93
C ALA A 449 3.66 -1.49 15.49
N PRO A 450 3.18 -2.73 15.25
CA PRO A 450 2.88 -3.21 13.90
C PRO A 450 1.91 -2.32 13.12
N TYR A 451 0.83 -1.85 13.74
CA TYR A 451 -0.13 -0.98 13.05
C TYR A 451 0.36 0.46 12.89
N ASN A 452 1.44 0.82 13.57
CA ASN A 452 1.85 2.20 13.82
C ASN A 452 0.68 3.06 14.33
N ALA A 453 -0.20 2.44 15.13
CA ALA A 453 -1.44 3.04 15.62
C ALA A 453 -1.19 3.85 16.89
N ASP A 454 -1.91 4.95 17.02
CA ASP A 454 -2.05 5.69 18.27
C ASP A 454 -3.52 5.78 18.65
N PHE A 455 -3.83 6.63 19.64
CA PHE A 455 -5.15 6.75 20.24
C PHE A 455 -5.61 8.22 20.30
N ASP A 456 -5.20 9.04 19.33
CA ASP A 456 -5.59 10.46 19.24
C ASP A 456 -6.81 10.71 18.33
N GLY A 457 -7.41 9.64 17.80
CA GLY A 457 -8.52 9.68 16.85
C GLY A 457 -8.36 8.71 15.67
N ASP A 458 -7.28 7.93 15.65
CA ASP A 458 -7.02 6.87 14.68
C ASP A 458 -8.22 5.92 14.49
N GLU A 459 -8.51 5.60 13.23
CA GLU A 459 -9.55 4.66 12.82
C GLU A 459 -8.92 3.44 12.14
N MET A 460 -9.43 2.25 12.44
CA MET A 460 -9.00 1.00 11.82
C MET A 460 -10.17 0.32 11.10
N ASN A 461 -9.83 -0.53 10.11
CA ASN A 461 -10.79 -1.34 9.39
C ASN A 461 -10.78 -2.76 9.94
N LEU A 462 -11.95 -3.36 9.98
CA LEU A 462 -12.17 -4.77 10.31
C LEU A 462 -12.82 -5.46 9.09
N HIS A 463 -12.36 -6.67 8.78
CA HIS A 463 -12.90 -7.51 7.73
C HIS A 463 -13.22 -8.89 8.28
N ASP A 464 -14.39 -9.41 7.95
CA ASP A 464 -14.85 -10.72 8.40
C ASP A 464 -14.76 -11.76 7.25
N PRO A 465 -13.77 -12.67 7.27
CA PRO A 465 -13.61 -13.71 6.26
C PRO A 465 -14.73 -14.77 6.34
N GLN A 466 -15.48 -14.91 5.24
CA GLN A 466 -16.68 -15.76 5.18
C GLN A 466 -16.40 -17.25 4.95
N GLY A 467 -15.40 -17.60 4.15
CA GLY A 467 -15.07 -19.01 3.87
C GLY A 467 -14.25 -19.65 4.99
N GLU A 468 -14.50 -20.93 5.29
CA GLU A 468 -13.75 -21.67 6.32
C GLU A 468 -12.25 -21.73 6.01
N GLU A 469 -11.88 -21.98 4.75
CA GLU A 469 -10.48 -21.98 4.31
C GLU A 469 -9.81 -20.62 4.58
N ALA A 470 -10.50 -19.52 4.29
CA ALA A 470 -9.98 -18.18 4.51
C ALA A 470 -9.86 -17.84 6.01
N ARG A 471 -10.79 -18.32 6.85
CA ARG A 471 -10.70 -18.19 8.32
C ARG A 471 -9.49 -18.96 8.87
N ALA A 472 -9.32 -20.21 8.44
CA ALA A 472 -8.20 -21.05 8.86
C ALA A 472 -6.85 -20.45 8.42
N GLU A 473 -6.76 -20.00 7.16
CA GLU A 473 -5.57 -19.34 6.63
C GLU A 473 -5.26 -18.04 7.39
N ALA A 474 -6.27 -17.21 7.66
CA ALA A 474 -6.13 -15.97 8.41
C ALA A 474 -5.59 -16.23 9.83
N LEU A 475 -6.06 -17.28 10.51
CA LEU A 475 -5.62 -17.62 11.85
C LEU A 475 -4.18 -18.15 11.87
N GLU A 476 -3.83 -19.05 10.94
CA GLU A 476 -2.56 -19.76 10.96
C GLU A 476 -1.41 -18.99 10.31
N LEU A 477 -1.68 -18.17 9.28
CA LEU A 477 -0.65 -17.40 8.58
C LEU A 477 -0.63 -15.93 9.00
N LEU A 478 -1.80 -15.32 9.17
CA LEU A 478 -1.92 -13.88 9.45
C LEU A 478 -2.14 -13.58 10.93
N GLY A 479 -2.35 -14.59 11.77
CA GLY A 479 -2.65 -14.42 13.19
C GLY A 479 -1.54 -13.66 13.93
N VAL A 480 -1.94 -12.83 14.90
CA VAL A 480 -1.00 -12.06 15.74
C VAL A 480 0.05 -12.95 16.39
N ARG A 481 -0.36 -14.12 16.91
CA ARG A 481 0.53 -15.10 17.57
C ARG A 481 1.67 -15.54 16.67
N LYS A 482 1.39 -15.75 15.39
CA LYS A 482 2.35 -16.25 14.39
C LYS A 482 3.25 -15.12 13.84
N ASN A 483 2.92 -13.87 14.15
CA ASN A 483 3.56 -12.67 13.64
C ASN A 483 4.10 -11.79 14.79
N LEU A 484 4.66 -12.39 15.85
CA LEU A 484 5.31 -11.62 16.93
C LEU A 484 6.63 -10.97 16.50
N ARG A 485 7.30 -11.56 15.50
CA ARG A 485 8.62 -11.15 14.97
C ARG A 485 8.48 -10.46 13.61
N SER A 486 9.33 -9.46 13.36
CA SER A 486 9.33 -8.69 12.12
C SER A 486 10.12 -9.40 11.02
N PRO A 487 9.56 -9.56 9.81
CA PRO A 487 10.29 -10.10 8.66
C PRO A 487 11.39 -9.14 8.14
N ARG A 488 11.40 -7.87 8.60
CA ARG A 488 12.40 -6.88 8.16
C ARG A 488 13.77 -7.12 8.78
N PHE A 489 13.81 -7.55 10.05
CA PHE A 489 15.06 -7.59 10.82
C PHE A 489 15.18 -8.77 11.78
N GLY A 490 14.22 -9.70 11.83
CA GLY A 490 14.35 -10.93 12.63
C GLY A 490 14.35 -10.69 14.14
N GLY A 491 13.43 -9.85 14.62
CA GLY A 491 13.24 -9.60 16.05
C GLY A 491 11.82 -9.19 16.39
N VAL A 492 11.46 -9.25 17.67
CA VAL A 492 10.11 -8.96 18.15
C VAL A 492 9.69 -7.52 17.86
N ILE A 493 8.49 -7.36 17.30
CA ILE A 493 7.87 -6.05 17.03
C ILE A 493 6.73 -5.76 18.03
N ILE A 494 6.08 -6.80 18.52
CA ILE A 494 5.04 -6.73 19.55
C ILE A 494 5.72 -6.93 20.90
N GLY A 495 5.42 -6.10 21.90
CA GLY A 495 6.06 -6.19 23.22
C GLY A 495 5.57 -5.14 24.20
N GLY A 496 6.29 -4.97 25.31
CA GLY A 496 5.97 -4.00 26.34
C GLY A 496 5.80 -2.59 25.77
N TRP A 497 4.68 -1.95 26.07
CA TRP A 497 4.39 -0.57 25.70
C TRP A 497 4.76 0.38 26.85
N ARG A 498 4.79 1.69 26.56
CA ARG A 498 5.35 2.77 27.39
C ARG A 498 5.12 2.57 28.90
N THR A 499 3.85 2.51 29.32
CA THR A 499 3.44 2.42 30.73
C THR A 499 3.91 1.11 31.38
N GLN A 500 3.79 0.00 30.65
CA GLN A 500 4.21 -1.32 31.11
C GLN A 500 5.73 -1.36 31.37
N ILE A 501 6.53 -0.75 30.48
CA ILE A 501 7.99 -0.66 30.64
C ILE A 501 8.35 0.11 31.92
N SER A 502 7.73 1.26 32.17
CA SER A 502 8.00 2.03 33.40
C SER A 502 7.64 1.25 34.66
N GLY A 503 6.51 0.56 34.67
CA GLY A 503 6.11 -0.29 35.79
C GLY A 503 7.09 -1.42 36.06
N LEU A 504 7.49 -2.16 35.03
CA LEU A 504 8.45 -3.27 35.16
C LEU A 504 9.83 -2.82 35.59
N PHE A 505 10.30 -1.68 35.06
CA PHE A 505 11.56 -1.08 35.46
C PHE A 505 11.56 -0.77 36.96
N LEU A 506 10.49 -0.14 37.45
CA LEU A 506 10.31 0.22 38.86
C LEU A 506 10.07 -1.00 39.76
N LEU A 507 9.48 -2.08 39.23
CA LEU A 507 9.28 -3.32 39.96
C LEU A 507 10.61 -4.03 40.20
N THR A 508 11.50 -4.03 39.21
CA THR A 508 12.70 -4.88 39.22
C THR A 508 13.98 -4.20 39.73
N GLN A 509 13.88 -2.97 40.23
CA GLN A 509 14.96 -2.29 40.95
C GLN A 509 15.38 -3.10 42.18
N LYS A 510 16.68 -3.08 42.50
CA LYS A 510 17.25 -3.82 43.63
C LYS A 510 16.52 -3.58 44.96
N ASP A 511 16.12 -2.35 45.21
CA ASP A 511 15.55 -1.92 46.49
C ASP A 511 14.01 -2.09 46.56
N THR A 512 13.38 -2.64 45.51
CA THR A 512 11.94 -2.85 45.47
C THR A 512 11.55 -4.13 46.21
N VAL A 513 10.95 -3.95 47.39
CA VAL A 513 10.41 -5.03 48.23
C VAL A 513 8.92 -4.80 48.49
N LEU A 514 8.13 -5.87 48.38
CA LEU A 514 6.69 -5.88 48.60
C LEU A 514 6.34 -6.81 49.75
N SER A 515 5.34 -6.44 50.55
CA SER A 515 4.74 -7.36 51.51
C SER A 515 4.10 -8.53 50.76
N ARG A 516 4.09 -9.72 51.38
CA ARG A 516 3.49 -10.92 50.79
C ARG A 516 2.05 -10.69 50.29
N GLU A 517 1.24 -9.95 51.05
CA GLU A 517 -0.15 -9.62 50.69
C GLU A 517 -0.22 -8.80 49.38
N LYS A 518 0.62 -7.76 49.26
CA LYS A 518 0.66 -6.92 48.06
C LYS A 518 1.20 -7.69 46.86
N ALA A 519 2.22 -8.53 47.07
CA ALA A 519 2.77 -9.38 46.03
C ALA A 519 1.74 -10.40 45.53
N PHE A 520 0.99 -11.03 46.45
CA PHE A 520 -0.07 -11.97 46.10
C PHE A 520 -1.20 -11.29 45.32
N GLN A 521 -1.68 -10.13 45.79
CA GLN A 521 -2.68 -9.34 45.08
C GLN A 521 -2.23 -8.98 43.65
N LEU A 522 -0.98 -8.54 43.50
CA LEU A 522 -0.41 -8.16 42.21
C LEU A 522 -0.34 -9.34 41.23
N ILE A 523 0.12 -10.50 41.71
CA ILE A 523 0.26 -11.73 40.90
C ILE A 523 -1.11 -12.28 40.50
N TYR A 524 -2.05 -12.30 41.45
CA TYR A 524 -3.43 -12.72 41.21
C TYR A 524 -4.13 -11.84 40.18
N ASP A 525 -4.07 -10.51 40.34
CA ASP A 525 -4.68 -9.56 39.40
C ASP A 525 -4.01 -9.58 38.03
N ALA A 526 -2.73 -9.95 37.97
CA ALA A 526 -1.99 -10.13 36.71
C ALA A 526 -2.29 -11.45 36.00
N GLY A 527 -3.10 -12.34 36.60
CA GLY A 527 -3.42 -13.66 36.05
C GLY A 527 -2.23 -14.62 36.04
N ILE A 528 -1.31 -14.47 36.99
CA ILE A 528 -0.13 -15.32 37.14
C ILE A 528 -0.46 -16.40 38.17
N GLU A 529 -0.60 -17.65 37.72
CA GLU A 529 -0.86 -18.79 38.59
C GLU A 529 0.46 -19.31 39.18
N ALA A 530 0.82 -18.81 40.37
CA ALA A 530 2.02 -19.23 41.07
C ALA A 530 1.87 -19.17 42.60
N GLU A 531 2.46 -20.14 43.30
CA GLU A 531 2.53 -20.12 44.76
C GLU A 531 3.73 -19.33 45.26
N LEU A 532 3.49 -18.42 46.19
CA LEU A 532 4.54 -17.65 46.87
C LEU A 532 5.07 -18.43 48.09
N PRO A 533 6.40 -18.46 48.34
CA PRO A 533 6.98 -19.17 49.47
C PRO A 533 6.39 -18.72 50.81
N SER A 534 5.80 -19.65 51.58
CA SER A 534 5.10 -19.33 52.84
C SER A 534 6.03 -18.78 53.93
N SER A 535 7.33 -19.05 53.83
CA SER A 535 8.36 -18.66 54.79
C SER A 535 8.81 -17.19 54.66
N LYS A 536 8.54 -16.52 53.52
CA LYS A 536 8.97 -15.14 53.29
C LYS A 536 7.84 -14.14 53.55
N LYS A 537 8.07 -13.20 54.46
CA LYS A 537 7.16 -12.08 54.73
C LYS A 537 7.24 -10.97 53.68
N GLU A 538 8.41 -10.85 53.06
CA GLU A 538 8.75 -9.83 52.06
C GLU A 538 9.31 -10.51 50.81
N ILE A 539 8.88 -10.00 49.65
CA ILE A 539 9.19 -10.57 48.35
C ILE A 539 9.75 -9.45 47.48
N THR A 540 10.87 -9.72 46.82
CA THR A 540 11.50 -8.75 45.93
C THR A 540 10.76 -8.70 44.59
N GLY A 541 10.74 -7.54 43.94
CA GLY A 541 10.09 -7.44 42.63
C GLY A 541 10.78 -8.27 41.54
N ARG A 542 12.07 -8.59 41.70
CA ARG A 542 12.79 -9.54 40.82
C ARG A 542 12.29 -10.97 40.96
N GLU A 543 11.96 -11.41 42.18
CA GLU A 543 11.32 -12.72 42.41
C GLU A 543 9.94 -12.78 41.76
N ILE A 544 9.15 -11.70 41.85
CA ILE A 544 7.83 -11.62 41.20
C ILE A 544 7.98 -11.72 39.67
N PHE A 545 8.92 -10.99 39.07
CA PHE A 545 9.16 -11.07 37.62
C PHE A 545 9.64 -12.46 37.19
N SER A 546 10.43 -13.14 38.03
CA SER A 546 10.93 -14.50 37.74
C SER A 546 9.82 -15.53 37.57
N LEU A 547 8.63 -15.31 38.15
CA LEU A 547 7.47 -16.19 37.99
C LEU A 547 6.94 -16.24 36.56
N LEU A 548 7.27 -15.25 35.73
CA LEU A 548 6.89 -15.22 34.31
C LEU A 548 7.83 -16.05 33.42
N LEU A 549 9.01 -16.42 33.92
CA LEU A 549 10.06 -17.02 33.10
C LEU A 549 10.03 -18.55 33.24
N PRO A 550 10.27 -19.31 32.14
CA PRO A 550 10.48 -20.75 32.21
C PRO A 550 11.64 -21.12 33.13
N SER A 551 11.55 -22.27 33.81
CA SER A 551 12.54 -22.71 34.81
C SER A 551 13.94 -23.00 34.25
N ASP A 552 14.06 -23.21 32.94
CA ASP A 552 15.30 -23.47 32.21
C ASP A 552 15.79 -22.23 31.42
N PHE A 553 15.13 -21.08 31.58
CA PHE A 553 15.45 -19.88 30.84
C PHE A 553 16.70 -19.18 31.37
N ASN A 554 17.66 -18.95 30.46
CA ASN A 554 18.97 -18.38 30.77
C ASN A 554 19.32 -17.26 29.78
N ILE A 555 19.62 -16.05 30.27
CA ILE A 555 20.04 -14.92 29.42
C ILE A 555 20.88 -13.90 30.19
N ARG A 556 21.88 -13.31 29.51
CA ARG A 556 22.72 -12.23 30.04
C ARG A 556 22.88 -11.08 29.06
N PHE A 557 22.61 -9.84 29.48
CA PHE A 557 22.86 -8.65 28.66
C PHE A 557 22.85 -7.33 29.46
N LYS A 558 23.54 -6.31 28.93
CA LYS A 558 23.51 -4.95 29.50
C LYS A 558 22.17 -4.25 29.24
N THR A 559 21.64 -3.59 30.27
CA THR A 559 20.41 -2.81 30.18
C THR A 559 20.60 -1.56 29.33
N LYS A 560 19.51 -1.00 28.80
CA LYS A 560 19.54 0.35 28.22
C LYS A 560 19.84 1.38 29.29
N ALA A 561 19.31 1.16 30.50
CA ALA A 561 19.54 2.00 31.65
C ALA A 561 21.04 2.13 31.99
N SER A 562 21.85 1.08 31.77
CA SER A 562 23.30 1.11 31.99
C SER A 562 24.01 2.22 31.21
N LYS A 563 23.50 2.61 30.03
CA LYS A 563 24.11 3.66 29.19
C LYS A 563 23.98 5.05 29.81
N SER A 564 23.07 5.23 30.75
CA SER A 564 22.89 6.50 31.46
C SER A 564 23.95 6.75 32.53
N GLY A 565 24.65 5.71 32.99
CA GLY A 565 25.57 5.81 34.14
C GLY A 565 24.88 6.06 35.49
N LYS A 566 23.54 6.05 35.53
CA LYS A 566 22.74 6.39 36.71
C LYS A 566 22.19 5.21 37.50
N VAL A 567 22.31 4.00 36.96
CA VAL A 567 21.91 2.77 37.62
C VAL A 567 23.12 2.13 38.28
N GLY A 568 22.93 1.54 39.46
CA GLY A 568 23.98 0.80 40.15
C GLY A 568 24.47 -0.41 39.34
N GLU A 569 25.62 -0.95 39.71
CA GLU A 569 26.23 -2.10 39.02
C GLU A 569 25.28 -3.30 38.96
N ASP A 570 24.55 -3.58 40.04
CA ASP A 570 23.56 -4.67 40.12
C ASP A 570 22.30 -4.47 39.25
N ASP A 571 22.03 -3.25 38.79
CA ASP A 571 20.91 -2.91 37.89
C ASP A 571 21.38 -2.69 36.44
N SER A 572 22.69 -2.68 36.20
CA SER A 572 23.29 -2.38 34.90
C SER A 572 23.29 -3.56 33.92
N GLU A 573 23.20 -4.79 34.43
CA GLU A 573 23.22 -6.01 33.64
C GLU A 573 22.11 -6.97 34.08
N VAL A 574 21.28 -7.40 33.13
CA VAL A 574 20.27 -8.44 33.34
C VAL A 574 20.97 -9.79 33.30
N VAL A 575 20.80 -10.56 34.39
CA VAL A 575 21.27 -11.93 34.52
C VAL A 575 20.10 -12.78 34.97
N VAL A 576 19.59 -13.62 34.07
CA VAL A 576 18.62 -14.66 34.40
C VAL A 576 19.32 -16.01 34.34
N LYS A 577 19.21 -16.79 35.42
CA LYS A 577 19.67 -18.17 35.46
C LYS A 577 18.55 -19.07 35.97
N ASP A 578 18.27 -20.16 35.25
CA ASP A 578 17.23 -21.14 35.59
C ASP A 578 15.87 -20.48 35.93
N GLY A 579 15.43 -19.56 35.06
CA GLY A 579 14.19 -18.80 35.22
C GLY A 579 14.20 -17.73 36.31
N LYS A 580 15.30 -17.55 37.05
CA LYS A 580 15.40 -16.58 38.15
C LYS A 580 16.18 -15.34 37.74
N LEU A 581 15.55 -14.17 37.87
CA LEU A 581 16.18 -12.86 37.67
C LEU A 581 17.07 -12.52 38.87
N LEU A 582 18.37 -12.79 38.73
CA LEU A 582 19.35 -12.56 39.80
C LEU A 582 19.78 -11.08 39.86
N LYS A 583 20.05 -10.49 38.70
CA LYS A 583 20.54 -9.11 38.56
C LYS A 583 19.84 -8.38 37.40
N GLY A 584 19.86 -7.05 37.47
CA GLY A 584 19.38 -6.16 36.42
C GLY A 584 17.93 -5.72 36.59
N VAL A 585 17.60 -4.66 35.85
CA VAL A 585 16.26 -4.09 35.73
C VAL A 585 15.67 -4.40 34.36
N ILE A 586 14.36 -4.55 34.31
CA ILE A 586 13.61 -4.84 33.08
C ILE A 586 13.20 -3.52 32.43
N ASP A 587 13.86 -3.17 31.34
CA ASP A 587 13.63 -1.94 30.57
C ASP A 587 13.20 -2.23 29.12
N SER A 588 13.13 -1.20 28.27
CA SER A 588 12.71 -1.36 26.87
C SER A 588 13.59 -2.35 26.07
N SER A 589 14.85 -2.58 26.48
CA SER A 589 15.75 -3.54 25.83
C SER A 589 15.53 -4.98 26.27
N ALA A 590 14.87 -5.19 27.41
CA ALA A 590 14.51 -6.51 27.89
C ALA A 590 13.22 -7.00 27.22
N VAL A 591 12.17 -6.16 27.18
CA VAL A 591 10.81 -6.60 26.85
C VAL A 591 10.03 -5.65 25.92
N GLY A 592 10.62 -4.52 25.53
CA GLY A 592 9.94 -3.53 24.68
C GLY A 592 9.85 -3.94 23.21
N SER A 593 8.90 -3.34 22.48
CA SER A 593 8.81 -3.47 21.02
C SER A 593 10.13 -3.15 20.33
N PHE A 594 10.48 -3.91 19.27
CA PHE A 594 11.74 -3.83 18.49
C PHE A 594 13.02 -4.24 19.24
N GLY A 595 13.08 -4.03 20.55
CA GLY A 595 14.31 -4.14 21.34
C GLY A 595 14.36 -5.30 22.33
N GLY A 596 13.22 -5.93 22.64
CA GLY A 596 13.06 -6.86 23.75
C GLY A 596 13.80 -8.18 23.58
N ARG A 597 14.98 -8.30 24.18
CA ARG A 597 15.82 -9.51 24.09
C ARG A 597 15.24 -10.72 24.83
N ILE A 598 14.63 -10.51 26.00
CA ILE A 598 13.98 -11.60 26.75
C ILE A 598 12.81 -12.12 25.94
N LEU A 599 11.96 -11.20 25.45
CA LEU A 599 10.78 -11.56 24.69
C LEU A 599 11.14 -12.28 23.37
N ASP A 600 12.14 -11.78 22.64
CA ASP A 600 12.59 -12.41 21.40
C ASP A 600 13.12 -13.83 21.62
N ARG A 601 13.85 -14.06 22.71
CA ARG A 601 14.30 -15.40 23.09
C ARG A 601 13.16 -16.32 23.50
N ILE A 602 12.22 -15.82 24.27
CA ILE A 602 11.03 -16.58 24.67
C ILE A 602 10.27 -17.07 23.43
N VAL A 603 10.04 -16.18 22.46
CA VAL A 603 9.34 -16.54 21.21
C VAL A 603 10.13 -17.55 20.37
N GLN A 604 11.47 -17.46 20.34
CA GLN A 604 12.31 -18.40 19.59
C GLN A 604 12.39 -19.79 20.24
N GLU A 605 12.56 -19.85 21.57
CA GLU A 605 12.87 -21.10 22.29
C GLU A 605 11.59 -21.83 22.75
N TYR A 606 10.53 -21.12 23.12
CA TYR A 606 9.29 -21.69 23.70
C TYR A 606 8.06 -21.53 22.79
N GLY A 607 8.24 -20.86 21.65
CA GLY A 607 7.22 -20.72 20.63
C GLY A 607 6.25 -19.53 20.82
N PRO A 608 5.39 -19.31 19.81
CA PRO A 608 4.54 -18.12 19.73
C PRO A 608 3.41 -18.07 20.77
N ASP A 609 2.83 -19.21 21.13
CA ASP A 609 1.71 -19.25 22.08
C ASP A 609 2.18 -18.85 23.49
N PHE A 610 3.30 -19.41 23.96
CA PHE A 610 3.91 -19.00 25.22
C PHE A 610 4.36 -17.54 25.18
N GLY A 611 4.93 -17.08 24.05
CA GLY A 611 5.29 -15.67 23.87
C GLY A 611 4.09 -14.71 23.95
N THR A 612 2.93 -15.11 23.42
CA THR A 612 1.69 -14.33 23.48
C THR A 612 1.16 -14.22 24.92
N ASP A 613 1.11 -15.35 25.63
CA ASP A 613 0.72 -15.39 27.05
C ASP A 613 1.67 -14.58 27.93
N PHE A 614 2.98 -14.72 27.70
CA PHE A 614 4.00 -13.93 28.38
C PHE A 614 3.80 -12.42 28.18
N ILE A 615 3.48 -11.97 26.95
CA ILE A 615 3.19 -10.54 26.69
C ILE A 615 1.97 -10.07 27.49
N ASN A 616 0.89 -10.86 27.51
CA ASN A 616 -0.34 -10.51 28.24
C ASN A 616 -0.07 -10.35 29.74
N LYS A 617 0.56 -11.36 30.37
CA LYS A 617 0.89 -11.36 31.80
C LYS A 617 1.91 -10.26 32.16
N LEU A 618 2.93 -10.08 31.32
CA LEU A 618 3.93 -9.02 31.48
C LEU A 618 3.30 -7.63 31.43
N ALA A 619 2.40 -7.40 30.46
CA ALA A 619 1.73 -6.13 30.31
C ALA A 619 0.81 -5.81 31.50
N ALA A 620 0.06 -6.81 31.96
CA ALA A 620 -0.77 -6.70 33.15
C ALA A 620 0.07 -6.39 34.40
N LEU A 621 1.15 -7.16 34.64
CA LEU A 621 2.02 -6.99 35.80
C LEU A 621 2.62 -5.58 35.87
N GLY A 622 3.19 -5.09 34.76
CA GLY A 622 3.78 -3.75 34.70
C GLY A 622 2.74 -2.65 34.96
N LEU A 623 1.56 -2.77 34.35
CA LEU A 623 0.49 -1.78 34.51
C LEU A 623 -0.07 -1.76 35.94
N LEU A 624 -0.35 -2.93 36.51
CA LEU A 624 -0.92 -3.07 37.86
C LEU A 624 0.05 -2.59 38.93
N TYR A 625 1.33 -2.93 38.81
CA TYR A 625 2.34 -2.45 39.74
C TYR A 625 2.48 -0.92 39.68
N LEU A 626 2.50 -0.35 38.47
CA LEU A 626 2.56 1.11 38.32
C LEU A 626 1.33 1.79 38.94
N LYS A 627 0.14 1.20 38.77
CA LYS A 627 -1.10 1.68 39.42
C LYS A 627 -1.01 1.61 40.95
N MET A 628 -0.42 0.54 41.49
CA MET A 628 -0.25 0.36 42.94
C MET A 628 0.78 1.33 43.54
N ARG A 629 1.92 1.54 42.85
CA ARG A 629 2.98 2.45 43.31
C ARG A 629 2.63 3.93 43.12
N GLY A 630 1.98 4.25 42.00
CA GLY A 630 1.77 5.62 41.54
C GLY A 630 3.03 6.20 40.89
N MET A 631 2.85 6.87 39.76
CA MET A 631 3.88 7.67 39.11
C MET A 631 3.20 8.85 38.42
N THR A 632 3.69 10.05 38.70
CA THR A 632 3.24 11.29 38.06
C THR A 632 4.46 12.07 37.61
N VAL A 633 4.28 13.07 36.74
CA VAL A 633 5.34 13.99 36.32
C VAL A 633 4.87 15.39 36.64
N SER A 634 5.69 16.16 37.36
CA SER A 634 5.43 17.56 37.71
C SER A 634 6.35 18.50 36.91
N ILE A 635 6.18 19.81 37.09
CA ILE A 635 7.09 20.82 36.53
C ILE A 635 8.45 20.76 37.25
N GLU A 636 8.45 20.50 38.57
CA GLU A 636 9.65 20.39 39.42
C GLU A 636 10.60 19.28 38.94
N ASP A 637 10.07 18.23 38.30
CA ASP A 637 10.88 17.17 37.71
C ASP A 637 11.82 17.66 36.58
N PHE A 638 11.60 18.87 36.07
CA PHE A 638 12.44 19.50 35.04
C PHE A 638 13.24 20.69 35.58
N GLU A 639 13.13 21.01 36.87
CA GLU A 639 13.93 22.06 37.49
C GLU A 639 15.36 21.57 37.74
N ILE A 640 16.33 22.46 37.48
CA ILE A 640 17.75 22.20 37.75
C ILE A 640 18.28 23.29 38.70
N PRO A 641 19.31 22.98 39.51
CA PRO A 641 19.92 23.93 40.42
C PRO A 641 20.43 25.17 39.69
N GLU A 642 20.41 26.31 40.39
CA GLU A 642 20.90 27.57 39.84
C GLU A 642 22.38 27.50 39.43
N GLU A 643 23.20 26.72 40.16
CA GLU A 643 24.61 26.51 39.81
C GLU A 643 24.73 25.90 38.42
N THR A 644 23.93 24.87 38.13
CA THR A 644 23.91 24.19 36.83
C THR A 644 23.39 25.12 35.74
N HIS A 645 22.38 25.95 36.01
CA HIS A 645 21.94 27.00 35.08
C HIS A 645 23.06 27.99 34.75
N LYS A 646 23.85 28.41 35.75
CA LYS A 646 25.00 29.30 35.56
C LYS A 646 26.07 28.62 34.70
N GLU A 647 26.40 27.36 34.95
CA GLU A 647 27.37 26.58 34.16
C GLU A 647 26.94 26.39 32.70
N ILE A 648 25.67 26.03 32.46
CA ILE A 648 25.12 25.91 31.11
C ILE A 648 25.24 27.26 30.38
N ASN A 649 24.86 28.36 31.04
CA ASN A 649 24.96 29.70 30.46
C ASN A 649 26.40 30.11 30.14
N GLN A 650 27.36 29.74 30.99
CA GLN A 650 28.79 29.97 30.74
C GLN A 650 29.28 29.18 29.52
N THR A 651 28.89 27.91 29.41
CA THR A 651 29.21 27.03 28.26
C THR A 651 28.65 27.59 26.95
N LEU A 652 27.37 27.96 26.92
CA LEU A 652 26.74 28.58 25.75
C LEU A 652 27.39 29.93 25.39
N SER A 653 27.78 30.72 26.38
CA SER A 653 28.47 32.00 26.17
C SER A 653 29.89 31.81 25.63
N LYS A 654 30.59 30.75 26.06
CA LYS A 654 31.89 30.35 25.51
C LYS A 654 31.75 29.95 24.04
N ALA A 655 30.77 29.11 23.70
CA ALA A 655 30.48 28.73 22.32
C ALA A 655 30.16 29.95 21.44
N LYS A 656 29.36 30.92 21.95
CA LYS A 656 29.09 32.19 21.24
C LYS A 656 30.38 32.98 20.95
N ARG A 657 31.34 33.02 21.88
CA ARG A 657 32.65 33.67 21.66
C ARG A 657 33.48 32.93 20.61
N GLU A 658 33.50 31.60 20.66
CA GLU A 658 34.20 30.77 19.68
C GLU A 658 33.64 30.95 18.27
N VAL A 659 32.31 31.01 18.11
CA VAL A 659 31.67 31.32 16.83
C VAL A 659 32.11 32.67 16.28
N ARG A 660 32.20 33.72 17.11
CA ARG A 660 32.74 35.01 16.67
C ARG A 660 34.20 34.92 16.23
N ASN A 661 35.01 34.10 16.91
CA ASN A 661 36.40 33.89 16.52
C ASN A 661 36.53 33.14 15.18
N ILE A 662 35.67 32.14 14.93
CA ILE A 662 35.59 31.43 13.65
C ILE A 662 35.23 32.41 12.53
N ILE A 663 34.22 33.27 12.75
CA ILE A 663 33.81 34.31 11.79
C ILE A 663 34.98 35.26 11.49
N LYS A 664 35.67 35.77 12.51
CA LYS A 664 36.85 36.65 12.33
C LYS A 664 37.99 35.97 11.57
N LYS A 665 38.27 34.69 11.84
CA LYS A 665 39.29 33.92 11.12
C LYS A 665 38.92 33.73 9.65
N ALA A 666 37.65 33.47 9.37
CA ALA A 666 37.13 33.32 8.01
C ALA A 666 37.20 34.65 7.24
N GLU A 667 36.81 35.77 7.86
CA GLU A 667 36.92 37.12 7.26
C GLU A 667 38.37 37.52 6.99
N ALA A 668 39.30 37.12 7.87
CA ALA A 668 40.74 37.32 7.69
C ALA A 668 41.40 36.35 6.69
N GLY A 669 40.64 35.43 6.08
CA GLY A 669 41.16 34.41 5.16
C GLY A 669 42.09 33.37 5.80
N LYS A 670 42.14 33.30 7.14
CA LYS A 670 43.03 32.41 7.93
C LYS A 670 42.39 31.09 8.30
N LEU A 671 41.14 30.85 7.89
CA LEU A 671 40.45 29.59 8.15
C LEU A 671 40.98 28.50 7.21
N LYS A 672 41.33 27.33 7.74
CA LYS A 672 41.76 26.20 6.91
C LYS A 672 40.53 25.49 6.37
N SER A 673 40.37 25.48 5.04
CA SER A 673 39.26 24.77 4.39
C SER A 673 39.31 23.27 4.69
N TRP A 674 38.16 22.67 4.97
CA TRP A 674 38.06 21.21 5.07
C TRP A 674 38.11 20.59 3.66
N PRO A 675 38.62 19.35 3.52
CA PRO A 675 38.70 18.67 2.22
C PRO A 675 37.34 18.63 1.52
N GLY A 676 37.28 19.09 0.27
CA GLY A 676 36.07 19.06 -0.56
C GLY A 676 35.01 20.12 -0.22
N MET A 677 35.25 21.00 0.76
CA MET A 677 34.36 22.10 1.12
C MET A 677 34.95 23.44 0.72
N SER A 678 34.10 24.39 0.33
CA SER A 678 34.49 25.79 0.20
C SER A 678 34.80 26.40 1.57
N MET A 679 35.48 27.55 1.59
CA MET A 679 35.76 28.31 2.80
C MET A 679 34.48 28.72 3.55
N VAL A 680 33.41 29.03 2.81
CA VAL A 680 32.10 29.42 3.38
C VAL A 680 31.43 28.20 4.02
N GLU A 681 31.43 27.06 3.35
CA GLU A 681 30.86 25.81 3.88
C GLU A 681 31.65 25.28 5.08
N THR A 682 32.98 25.39 5.03
CA THR A 682 33.85 25.04 6.16
C THR A 682 33.51 25.89 7.38
N ARG A 683 33.38 27.21 7.20
CA ARG A 683 32.99 28.13 8.28
C ARG A 683 31.64 27.74 8.89
N GLU A 684 30.63 27.50 8.05
CA GLU A 684 29.30 27.10 8.55
C GLU A 684 29.33 25.75 9.28
N SER A 685 30.08 24.78 8.76
CA SER A 685 30.22 23.44 9.35
C SER A 685 30.93 23.49 10.70
N GLU A 686 32.01 24.27 10.81
CA GLU A 686 32.73 24.47 12.07
C GLU A 686 31.86 25.16 13.12
N ILE A 687 31.08 26.17 12.72
CA ILE A 687 30.11 26.84 13.62
C ILE A 687 29.05 25.85 14.12
N ILE A 688 28.43 25.06 13.23
CA ILE A 688 27.42 24.06 13.62
C ILE A 688 28.04 23.03 14.58
N HIS A 689 29.27 22.57 14.30
CA HIS A 689 29.97 21.63 15.16
C HIS A 689 30.21 22.20 16.58
N THR A 690 30.72 23.44 16.69
CA THR A 690 30.93 24.11 17.98
C THR A 690 29.62 24.27 18.76
N LEU A 691 28.53 24.67 18.10
CA LEU A 691 27.24 24.88 18.75
C LEU A 691 26.58 23.56 19.19
N ASN A 692 26.70 22.50 18.39
CA ASN A 692 26.22 21.16 18.78
C ASN A 692 26.99 20.61 19.96
N LYS A 693 28.32 20.79 20.00
CA LYS A 693 29.14 20.37 21.14
C LYS A 693 28.71 21.06 22.43
N ALA A 694 28.45 22.37 22.38
CA ALA A 694 27.97 23.12 23.54
C ALA A 694 26.58 22.65 24.01
N ARG A 695 25.68 22.31 23.08
CA ARG A 695 24.39 21.69 23.41
C ARG A 695 24.60 20.33 24.09
N ASP A 696 25.45 19.46 23.55
CA ASP A 696 25.68 18.13 24.09
C ASP A 696 26.33 18.17 25.49
N GLU A 697 27.21 19.15 25.74
CA GLU A 697 27.73 19.45 27.08
C GLU A 697 26.62 19.88 28.05
N ALA A 698 25.70 20.75 27.62
CA ALA A 698 24.53 21.14 28.42
C ALA A 698 23.61 19.94 28.72
N VAL A 699 23.40 19.04 27.75
CA VAL A 699 22.63 17.80 27.93
C VAL A 699 23.27 16.90 28.99
N ARG A 700 24.60 16.78 28.97
CA ARG A 700 25.34 16.03 29.99
C ARG A 700 25.19 16.65 31.37
N MET A 701 25.33 17.98 31.50
CA MET A 701 25.17 18.69 32.78
C MET A 701 23.78 18.48 33.39
N VAL A 702 22.71 18.60 32.59
CA VAL A 702 21.35 18.28 33.04
C VAL A 702 21.22 16.80 33.42
N GLY A 703 21.83 15.94 32.61
CA GLY A 703 21.96 14.51 32.89
C GLY A 703 22.55 14.27 34.28
N ASP A 704 23.70 14.85 34.62
CA ASP A 704 24.41 14.55 35.87
C ASP A 704 23.62 14.94 37.13
N VAL A 705 22.76 15.95 37.03
CA VAL A 705 22.03 16.50 38.18
C VAL A 705 20.67 15.85 38.43
N LEU A 706 20.02 15.33 37.38
CA LEU A 706 18.72 14.69 37.52
C LEU A 706 18.82 13.41 38.37
N SER A 707 18.03 13.32 39.44
CA SER A 707 17.99 12.11 40.26
C SER A 707 17.52 10.89 39.45
N PRO A 708 18.08 9.69 39.67
CA PRO A 708 17.54 8.44 39.12
C PRO A 708 16.12 8.12 39.59
N SER A 709 15.68 8.71 40.71
CA SER A 709 14.32 8.56 41.25
C SER A 709 13.29 9.51 40.63
N ASN A 710 13.73 10.48 39.84
CA ASN A 710 12.85 11.44 39.18
C ASN A 710 12.00 10.73 38.10
N PRO A 711 10.67 10.86 38.08
CA PRO A 711 9.79 10.23 37.09
C PRO A 711 10.13 10.52 35.62
N ALA A 712 10.50 11.76 35.28
CA ALA A 712 10.94 12.12 33.94
C ALA A 712 12.25 11.43 33.55
N ALA A 713 13.19 11.32 34.50
CA ALA A 713 14.42 10.57 34.30
C ALA A 713 14.16 9.07 34.16
N ILE A 714 13.28 8.48 34.98
CA ILE A 714 12.87 7.07 34.91
C ILE A 714 12.33 6.74 33.52
N MET A 715 11.42 7.54 32.97
CA MET A 715 10.86 7.31 31.63
C MET A 715 11.93 7.35 30.54
N ALA A 716 12.89 8.28 30.64
CA ALA A 716 13.97 8.44 29.68
C ALA A 716 15.00 7.29 29.75
N ILE A 717 15.39 6.88 30.97
CA ILE A 717 16.41 5.86 31.23
C ILE A 717 15.86 4.46 30.93
N SER A 718 14.63 4.15 31.36
CA SER A 718 13.94 2.89 31.05
C SER A 718 13.61 2.74 29.56
N GLY A 719 13.58 3.86 28.83
CA GLY A 719 13.21 3.89 27.41
C GLY A 719 11.71 3.77 27.15
N ALA A 720 10.87 3.96 28.18
CA ALA A 720 9.42 3.95 28.08
C ALA A 720 8.88 5.09 27.21
N ARG A 721 9.35 6.32 27.44
CA ARG A 721 8.99 7.49 26.63
C ARG A 721 10.05 8.58 26.75
N GLY A 722 10.53 9.06 25.61
CA GLY A 722 11.57 10.10 25.56
C GLY A 722 12.98 9.56 25.81
N ASN A 723 13.95 10.48 25.80
CA ASN A 723 15.35 10.24 26.09
C ASN A 723 15.90 11.41 26.93
N LEU A 724 17.11 11.29 27.45
CA LEU A 724 17.73 12.35 28.26
C LEU A 724 17.92 13.66 27.49
N LEU A 725 18.11 13.58 26.16
CA LEU A 725 18.17 14.76 25.30
C LEU A 725 16.87 15.57 25.41
N ASN A 726 15.70 14.94 25.31
CA ASN A 726 14.41 15.65 25.39
C ASN A 726 14.21 16.34 26.74
N VAL A 727 14.62 15.69 27.84
CA VAL A 727 14.56 16.30 29.18
C VAL A 727 15.50 17.50 29.25
N ALA A 728 16.71 17.38 28.68
CA ALA A 728 17.67 18.47 28.61
C ALA A 728 17.24 19.64 27.70
N LEU A 729 16.42 19.42 26.67
CA LEU A 729 15.84 20.51 25.88
C LEU A 729 14.81 21.30 26.70
N ILE A 730 14.10 20.63 27.62
CA ILE A 730 13.11 21.26 28.51
C ILE A 730 13.80 22.04 29.62
N ALA A 731 14.81 21.46 30.28
CA ALA A 731 15.47 22.05 31.44
C ALA A 731 16.68 22.93 31.09
N GLY A 732 17.49 22.53 30.10
CA GLY A 732 18.81 23.09 29.80
C GLY A 732 18.82 24.12 28.67
N ALA A 733 18.85 23.66 27.42
CA ALA A 733 18.89 24.54 26.24
C ALA A 733 18.45 23.81 24.96
N VAL A 734 17.70 24.49 24.08
CA VAL A 734 17.20 23.87 22.84
C VAL A 734 18.31 23.70 21.78
N GLY A 735 19.19 24.69 21.62
CA GLY A 735 20.33 24.64 20.70
C GLY A 735 20.04 25.14 19.27
N GLN A 736 20.90 24.75 18.33
CA GLN A 736 20.89 25.26 16.95
C GLN A 736 19.69 24.74 16.14
N GLN A 737 18.90 25.66 15.58
CA GLN A 737 17.83 25.33 14.63
C GLN A 737 18.39 25.23 13.21
N ALA A 738 17.98 24.21 12.46
CA ALA A 738 18.35 24.03 11.06
C ALA A 738 17.15 24.29 10.16
N ILE A 739 17.40 24.94 9.02
CA ILE A 739 16.45 25.14 7.92
C ILE A 739 17.15 24.86 6.60
N GLY A 740 16.68 23.87 5.83
CA GLY A 740 17.24 23.50 4.52
C GLY A 740 18.64 22.89 4.62
N GLY A 741 18.89 22.10 5.67
CA GLY A 741 20.18 21.42 5.89
C GLY A 741 21.30 22.29 6.47
N GLY A 742 21.04 23.56 6.82
CA GLY A 742 22.02 24.44 7.45
C GLY A 742 21.39 25.47 8.38
N ARG A 743 22.19 26.42 8.88
CA ARG A 743 21.65 27.53 9.70
C ARG A 743 20.72 28.43 8.87
N PRO A 744 19.70 29.07 9.48
CA PRO A 744 18.77 29.94 8.78
C PRO A 744 19.44 31.10 8.03
N LYS A 745 19.20 31.17 6.72
CA LYS A 745 19.74 32.24 5.84
C LYS A 745 18.65 33.16 5.27
N ARG A 746 17.42 32.65 5.11
CA ARG A 746 16.29 33.39 4.51
C ARG A 746 15.80 34.46 5.49
N GLY A 747 15.51 35.66 4.96
CA GLY A 747 15.13 36.83 5.74
C GLY A 747 14.93 38.06 4.85
N TYR A 748 15.33 39.22 5.36
CA TYR A 748 15.17 40.51 4.68
C TYR A 748 16.17 40.67 3.53
N TYR A 749 15.79 41.47 2.53
CA TYR A 749 16.60 41.79 1.33
C TYR A 749 18.03 42.29 1.67
N SER A 750 18.21 42.91 2.83
CA SER A 750 19.50 43.40 3.32
C SER A 750 20.41 42.32 3.95
N SER A 751 20.30 41.05 3.52
CA SER A 751 21.14 39.91 3.97
C SER A 751 21.17 39.69 5.49
N ARG A 752 20.04 39.90 6.17
CA ARG A 752 19.85 39.62 7.60
C ARG A 752 18.54 38.88 7.82
N THR A 753 18.46 38.12 8.90
CA THR A 753 17.28 37.29 9.19
C THR A 753 16.12 38.10 9.78
N PHE A 754 16.40 39.06 10.67
CA PHE A 754 15.44 39.99 11.26
C PHE A 754 15.91 41.45 11.12
N PRO A 755 15.01 42.45 11.19
CA PRO A 755 15.40 43.85 11.06
C PRO A 755 16.16 44.35 12.31
N HIS A 756 16.06 43.63 13.43
CA HIS A 756 16.72 43.88 14.71
C HIS A 756 18.21 43.50 14.70
N PHE A 757 18.65 42.67 13.74
CA PHE A 757 20.06 42.32 13.59
C PHE A 757 20.77 43.27 12.63
N VAL A 758 22.08 43.43 12.83
CA VAL A 758 22.94 44.22 11.92
C VAL A 758 22.97 43.53 10.55
N LYS A 759 23.11 44.32 9.47
CA LYS A 759 23.25 43.78 8.11
C LYS A 759 24.45 42.82 8.06
N HIS A 760 24.27 41.69 7.38
CA HIS A 760 25.29 40.63 7.25
C HIS A 760 25.74 39.95 8.56
N ASP A 761 24.99 40.07 9.65
CA ASP A 761 25.32 39.35 10.88
C ASP A 761 25.27 37.82 10.69
N LEU A 762 26.37 37.15 11.01
CA LEU A 762 26.58 35.70 10.95
C LEU A 762 26.65 35.04 12.33
N GLY A 763 26.42 35.81 13.39
CA GLY A 763 26.44 35.37 14.77
C GLY A 763 25.45 34.24 15.08
N ALA A 764 25.59 33.63 16.26
CA ALA A 764 24.78 32.48 16.66
C ALA A 764 23.27 32.81 16.74
N GLU A 765 22.90 33.92 17.41
CA GLU A 765 21.50 34.31 17.63
C GLU A 765 20.78 34.73 16.34
N SER A 766 21.45 35.53 15.49
CA SER A 766 20.88 35.94 14.20
C SER A 766 20.67 34.77 13.26
N LYS A 767 21.40 33.66 13.45
CA LYS A 767 21.32 32.44 12.67
C LYS A 767 20.72 31.29 13.47
N GLY A 768 19.74 31.55 14.34
CA GLY A 768 18.86 30.52 14.87
C GLY A 768 19.42 29.63 15.98
N PHE A 769 20.40 30.11 16.74
CA PHE A 769 20.84 29.44 17.96
C PHE A 769 19.93 29.82 19.13
N VAL A 770 19.21 28.84 19.67
CA VAL A 770 18.29 29.01 20.81
C VAL A 770 19.02 28.64 22.09
N ARG A 771 19.22 29.64 22.96
CA ARG A 771 19.95 29.47 24.23
C ARG A 771 19.03 29.07 25.36
N SER A 772 17.81 29.59 25.33
CA SER A 772 16.80 29.32 26.34
C SER A 772 16.31 27.87 26.26
N SER A 773 15.84 27.33 27.38
CA SER A 773 15.13 26.06 27.43
C SER A 773 13.63 26.27 27.26
N TYR A 774 12.86 25.20 27.04
CA TYR A 774 11.40 25.33 27.04
C TYR A 774 10.85 25.70 28.42
N GLY A 775 11.50 25.26 29.51
CA GLY A 775 11.12 25.58 30.88
C GLY A 775 11.39 27.04 31.25
N SER A 776 12.50 27.62 30.82
CA SER A 776 12.83 29.04 31.08
C SER A 776 12.02 30.03 30.23
N GLY A 777 11.38 29.54 29.17
CA GLY A 777 10.67 30.36 28.17
C GLY A 777 11.58 30.87 27.05
N LEU A 778 11.03 30.99 25.85
CA LEU A 778 11.75 31.44 24.65
C LEU A 778 11.55 32.93 24.40
N ASN A 779 12.59 33.63 23.97
CA ASN A 779 12.44 35.01 23.50
C ASN A 779 11.75 35.05 22.10
N PRO A 780 11.26 36.22 21.63
CA PRO A 780 10.53 36.30 20.36
C PRO A 780 11.28 35.78 19.13
N PHE A 781 12.61 35.96 19.07
CA PHE A 781 13.43 35.49 17.96
C PHE A 781 13.63 33.97 18.02
N GLU A 782 13.88 33.44 19.22
CA GLU A 782 14.00 32.00 19.46
C GLU A 782 12.70 31.28 19.15
N PHE A 783 11.56 31.81 19.62
CA PHE A 783 10.24 31.28 19.32
C PHE A 783 9.97 31.22 17.81
N PHE A 784 10.31 32.29 17.08
CA PHE A 784 10.19 32.30 15.63
C PHE A 784 11.05 31.20 14.98
N TRP A 785 12.30 31.02 15.41
CA TRP A 785 13.18 30.02 14.82
C TRP A 785 12.78 28.59 15.11
N VAL A 786 12.35 28.29 16.34
CA VAL A 786 11.78 26.98 16.68
C VAL A 786 10.55 26.71 15.81
N SER A 787 9.68 27.71 15.65
CA SER A 787 8.48 27.60 14.80
C SER A 787 8.84 27.41 13.32
N ALA A 788 9.85 28.12 12.82
CA ALA A 788 10.30 28.04 11.44
C ALA A 788 10.93 26.67 11.12
N SER A 789 11.75 26.12 12.02
CA SER A 789 12.31 24.77 11.89
C SER A 789 11.21 23.71 12.00
N GLY A 790 10.24 23.89 12.91
CA GLY A 790 9.07 23.00 13.02
C GLY A 790 8.26 22.90 11.72
N ARG A 791 8.10 24.01 10.98
CA ARG A 791 7.42 24.01 9.66
C ARG A 791 8.16 23.19 8.61
N GLU A 792 9.49 23.18 8.63
CA GLU A 792 10.25 22.31 7.73
C GLU A 792 9.97 20.84 8.05
N GLY A 793 10.00 20.44 9.31
CA GLY A 793 9.68 19.06 9.72
C GLY A 793 8.30 18.59 9.26
N LEU A 794 7.27 19.45 9.39
CA LEU A 794 5.92 19.17 8.89
C LEU A 794 5.88 19.05 7.37
N THR A 795 6.56 19.95 6.66
CA THR A 795 6.60 19.95 5.19
C THR A 795 7.34 18.73 4.65
N ASP A 796 8.48 18.37 5.25
CA ASP A 796 9.29 17.23 4.87
C ASP A 796 8.52 15.91 5.00
N THR A 797 7.75 15.77 6.09
CA THR A 797 6.91 14.60 6.33
C THR A 797 5.83 14.48 5.23
N GLY A 798 5.21 15.60 4.85
CA GLY A 798 4.24 15.64 3.75
C GLY A 798 4.84 15.33 2.37
N VAL A 799 6.05 15.81 2.06
CA VAL A 799 6.69 15.67 0.75
C VAL A 799 7.39 14.31 0.55
N LYS A 800 7.91 13.69 1.62
CA LYS A 800 8.59 12.39 1.53
C LYS A 800 7.62 11.23 1.28
N THR A 801 6.40 11.33 1.80
CA THR A 801 5.39 10.25 1.73
C THR A 801 5.04 9.83 0.29
N PRO A 802 4.73 10.75 -0.66
CA PRO A 802 4.47 10.37 -2.05
C PRO A 802 5.66 9.71 -2.76
N LYS A 803 6.89 10.17 -2.49
CA LYS A 803 8.12 9.60 -3.08
C LYS A 803 8.35 8.18 -2.59
N SER A 804 8.27 7.98 -1.27
CA SER A 804 8.41 6.66 -0.64
C SER A 804 7.34 5.68 -1.14
N GLY A 805 6.06 6.09 -1.14
CA GLY A 805 4.97 5.24 -1.60
C GLY A 805 5.05 4.90 -3.08
N TYR A 806 5.50 5.83 -3.93
CA TYR A 806 5.73 5.55 -5.36
C TYR A 806 6.88 4.58 -5.58
N MET A 807 7.99 4.74 -4.85
CA MET A 807 9.13 3.82 -4.89
C MET A 807 8.71 2.42 -4.46
N TYR A 808 8.03 2.30 -3.30
CA TYR A 808 7.50 1.04 -2.80
C TYR A 808 6.60 0.36 -3.84
N ARG A 809 5.65 1.10 -4.43
CA ARG A 809 4.77 0.56 -5.47
C ARG A 809 5.54 0.04 -6.69
N ARG A 810 6.58 0.74 -7.14
CA ARG A 810 7.41 0.29 -8.26
C ARG A 810 8.14 -1.02 -7.94
N LEU A 811 8.68 -1.13 -6.73
CA LEU A 811 9.39 -2.33 -6.28
C LEU A 811 8.42 -3.50 -6.05
N SER A 812 7.31 -3.25 -5.35
CA SER A 812 6.27 -4.26 -5.11
C SER A 812 5.72 -4.82 -6.42
N ASN A 813 5.38 -3.97 -7.39
CA ASN A 813 4.92 -4.44 -8.70
C ASN A 813 5.99 -5.18 -9.52
N ALA A 814 7.28 -4.98 -9.23
CA ALA A 814 8.38 -5.65 -9.93
C ALA A 814 8.76 -6.99 -9.27
N LEU A 815 8.52 -7.14 -7.98
CA LEU A 815 8.96 -8.29 -7.17
C LEU A 815 7.81 -9.21 -6.74
N GLN A 816 6.55 -8.82 -6.93
CA GLN A 816 5.37 -9.58 -6.51
C GLN A 816 5.26 -10.99 -7.14
N ASP A 817 5.89 -11.21 -8.28
CA ASP A 817 5.83 -12.48 -9.01
C ASP A 817 6.91 -13.47 -8.54
N LEU A 818 7.83 -13.04 -7.66
CA LEU A 818 8.91 -13.87 -7.16
C LEU A 818 8.40 -14.82 -6.08
N LYS A 819 8.77 -16.10 -6.20
CA LYS A 819 8.51 -17.13 -5.19
C LYS A 819 9.75 -18.00 -4.95
N VAL A 820 9.84 -18.56 -3.75
CA VAL A 820 10.82 -19.58 -3.39
C VAL A 820 10.20 -20.94 -3.73
N GLU A 821 10.84 -21.69 -4.61
CA GLU A 821 10.42 -23.05 -4.98
C GLU A 821 10.91 -24.08 -3.95
N TYR A 822 10.38 -25.31 -4.00
CA TYR A 822 10.76 -26.39 -3.09
C TYR A 822 12.25 -26.75 -3.11
N ASP A 823 12.96 -26.43 -4.19
CA ASP A 823 14.42 -26.63 -4.31
C ASP A 823 15.25 -25.49 -3.70
N GLY A 824 14.61 -24.48 -3.11
CA GLY A 824 15.25 -23.31 -2.50
C GLY A 824 15.63 -22.20 -3.49
N THR A 825 15.36 -22.39 -4.79
CA THR A 825 15.59 -21.37 -5.82
C THR A 825 14.51 -20.30 -5.79
N VAL A 826 14.86 -19.05 -6.11
CA VAL A 826 13.91 -17.96 -6.31
C VAL A 826 13.63 -17.82 -7.79
N ARG A 827 12.37 -18.00 -8.19
CA ARG A 827 11.95 -17.95 -9.60
C ARG A 827 10.86 -16.90 -9.82
N ASP A 828 10.84 -16.33 -11.02
CA ASP A 828 9.74 -15.48 -11.47
C ASP A 828 8.54 -16.29 -11.99
N SER A 829 7.46 -15.62 -12.37
CA SER A 829 6.26 -16.24 -12.94
C SER A 829 6.49 -16.94 -14.30
N GLY A 830 7.59 -16.63 -14.99
CA GLY A 830 8.03 -17.29 -16.22
C GLY A 830 8.92 -18.51 -16.00
N GLY A 831 9.26 -18.84 -14.75
CA GLY A 831 10.14 -19.94 -14.39
C GLY A 831 11.64 -19.63 -14.50
N ASN A 832 12.01 -18.37 -14.75
CA ASN A 832 13.41 -17.95 -14.79
C ASN A 832 13.99 -17.93 -13.38
N ILE A 833 15.18 -18.50 -13.21
CA ILE A 833 15.90 -18.50 -11.93
C ILE A 833 16.52 -17.12 -11.71
N ILE A 834 16.11 -16.45 -10.63
CA ILE A 834 16.62 -15.15 -10.19
C ILE A 834 17.72 -15.33 -9.13
N GLN A 835 17.53 -16.29 -8.21
CA GLN A 835 18.55 -16.70 -7.24
C GLN A 835 18.59 -18.22 -7.15
N PHE A 836 19.79 -18.81 -7.15
CA PHE A 836 19.97 -20.25 -6.97
C PHE A 836 19.68 -20.72 -5.53
N LEU A 837 19.84 -19.83 -4.57
CA LEU A 837 19.51 -20.06 -3.16
C LEU A 837 18.97 -18.76 -2.59
N TYR A 838 17.79 -18.79 -1.99
CA TYR A 838 17.18 -17.63 -1.35
C TYR A 838 18.14 -16.99 -0.35
N GLY A 839 18.42 -15.69 -0.49
CA GLY A 839 19.24 -14.96 0.49
C GLY A 839 20.69 -15.44 0.62
N GLU A 840 21.20 -16.25 -0.31
CA GLU A 840 22.52 -16.92 -0.26
C GLU A 840 22.70 -17.98 0.85
N ASP A 841 21.84 -18.01 1.87
CA ASP A 841 21.89 -18.94 3.00
C ASP A 841 20.62 -19.79 3.18
N GLY A 842 19.53 -19.47 2.48
CA GLY A 842 18.24 -20.15 2.58
C GLY A 842 17.44 -19.80 3.84
N ILE A 843 17.82 -18.76 4.60
CA ILE A 843 17.24 -18.46 5.91
C ILE A 843 16.23 -17.32 5.81
N ASP A 844 14.98 -17.55 6.27
CA ASP A 844 14.04 -16.46 6.46
C ASP A 844 14.51 -15.55 7.61
N VAL A 845 14.66 -14.26 7.30
CA VAL A 845 15.00 -13.20 8.25
C VAL A 845 14.07 -13.23 9.46
N SER A 846 12.78 -13.54 9.29
CA SER A 846 11.80 -13.59 10.38
C SER A 846 12.10 -14.69 11.43
N MET A 847 12.83 -15.73 11.02
CA MET A 847 13.22 -16.87 11.85
C MET A 847 14.66 -16.75 12.37
N SER A 848 15.53 -16.00 11.69
CA SER A 848 16.92 -15.73 12.10
C SER A 848 17.06 -14.93 13.40
N ASP A 849 18.22 -14.97 14.08
CA ASP A 849 18.54 -14.06 15.20
C ASP A 849 19.15 -12.77 14.65
N LYS A 850 18.29 -11.80 14.31
CA LYS A 850 18.68 -10.52 13.70
C LYS A 850 19.45 -10.63 12.38
N GLY A 851 19.07 -11.62 11.56
CA GLY A 851 19.67 -11.85 10.24
C GLY A 851 20.82 -12.86 10.24
N PHE A 852 21.14 -13.50 11.37
CA PHE A 852 22.23 -14.47 11.47
C PHE A 852 21.85 -15.69 12.32
N ILE A 853 22.61 -16.78 12.17
CA ILE A 853 22.61 -17.91 13.10
C ILE A 853 23.54 -17.57 14.27
N ASN A 854 23.02 -17.59 15.49
CA ASN A 854 23.81 -17.29 16.68
C ASN A 854 24.52 -18.54 17.21
N LEU A 855 25.74 -18.78 16.72
CA LEU A 855 26.56 -19.94 17.10
C LEU A 855 26.96 -19.93 18.58
N ASP A 856 27.25 -18.75 19.15
CA ASP A 856 27.60 -18.63 20.56
C ASP A 856 26.45 -19.10 21.46
N ARG A 857 25.22 -18.74 21.09
CA ARG A 857 24.02 -19.18 21.81
C ARG A 857 23.79 -20.68 21.67
N LEU A 858 23.96 -21.26 20.48
CA LEU A 858 23.86 -22.70 20.29
C LEU A 858 24.89 -23.44 21.17
N ALA A 859 26.10 -22.89 21.30
CA ALA A 859 27.12 -23.43 22.19
C ALA A 859 26.75 -23.28 23.68
N GLU A 860 26.08 -22.19 24.08
CA GLU A 860 25.55 -22.02 25.44
C GLU A 860 24.46 -23.05 25.76
N LEU A 861 23.50 -23.25 24.85
CA LEU A 861 22.42 -24.23 25.02
C LEU A 861 22.98 -25.65 25.11
N ALA A 862 23.93 -26.01 24.24
CA ALA A 862 24.59 -27.32 24.27
C ALA A 862 25.42 -27.56 25.55
N ARG A 863 25.86 -26.49 26.23
CA ARG A 863 26.65 -26.56 27.47
C ARG A 863 25.81 -26.40 28.74
N GLY A 864 24.49 -26.27 28.64
CA GLY A 864 23.61 -26.08 29.80
C GLY A 864 23.77 -24.72 30.49
N GLY A 865 24.19 -23.68 29.77
CA GLY A 865 24.21 -22.30 30.28
C GLY A 865 25.36 -21.92 31.22
N ASP A 866 26.36 -22.78 31.46
CA ASP A 866 27.51 -22.45 32.30
C ASP A 866 28.66 -21.81 31.48
N LYS A 867 28.67 -20.47 31.45
CA LYS A 867 29.86 -19.62 31.29
C LYS A 867 29.78 -18.32 32.09
#